data_AF-A0A938T6M4-F1
#
_entry.id   AF-A0A938T6M4-F1
#
_cell.length_a   1.000
_cell.length_b   1.000
_cell.length_c   1.000
_cell.angle_alpha   90.00
_cell.angle_beta   90.00
_cell.angle_gamma   90.00
#
_symmetry.space_group_name_H-M   'P 1'
#
loop_
_entity.id
_entity.type
_entity.pdbx_description
1 polymer ?
#
loop_
_entity_poly.entity_id
_entity_poly.type
_entity_poly.pdbx_seq_one_letter_code
_entity_poly.pdbx_strand_id
1 'polypeptide(L)'
;MKNLNLNSKHGMEDNLYRSVGFKTRTIIILLMIILISILIIIKPGENISGINRHKNIFQDSTPYLTGAYCSGDETNRSLLRDSLNFNLWHTYLSYRKYNEYYITQGWRGAGSMDSLYYPDSNAYIPLVKSILDSNEQFGIKTLMQRPKTEWLFYAQRSDYQCEETVENPEYNWFYTYKSHPRGIDYTDTSRYGNGIKVRYCRSGEEDSGYVVMNLRCNREQINTGNPGHGYPYPGFGDKQFSWYIKPRIRIDSVFANDTSNFLKKVIRIEVINYEDSVIKIQDVKVINFKEGLLLPYSGKYIEEFYTILNDTVSLTIPEGKYFNPNNRDWTDRNSNCGVDFRVFWYGNCDMWIDYVRLDDKRANDLFGDTISNFYSQTYHNMIQMEVRHSKLNSSPVMFFIDEFEYNHIPAITYVMKKLRQYSGGSDERFTLATSSTYQYWYQLHLPADTSLDIEHFSKYCIDSIKLRAYMAGSYPFRKPKYPNINYQTRIPNTLPQINQQYAYAHIVNPDQYEEWLQDYLEIQNPLSEGSGQFITECKNIREISDTRNLLVLFALQTHAHNFEDYLREPTNEEIRMMVNTVISYGMGGIMYYWYGAFGQDNQGGIIDENNFSVGIANKLGENANLTPRYTNFYGQQKFAEICRINTILRKWSPYLKSFNNVSTNSYIYRNSEERTNFLNNTYINGIETYGPSHSNPDNPGDRDPVYLTYIQAGVFKNSEENKNYFMIVNRRCSPYDFDNNENGGRRYVKIFFDSSSSSFSDFNNWKITDLYNDSTVGVFDKRNYS
;
A
#
# COMPACT_ATOMS: atom_id res chain seq x y z
N MET A 1 -48.41 1.99 81.96
CA MET A 1 -48.06 3.09 82.88
C MET A 1 -46.54 3.12 83.03
N LYS A 2 -45.92 4.25 82.61
CA LYS A 2 -44.68 4.92 83.09
C LYS A 2 -43.42 4.05 83.37
N ASN A 3 -42.36 4.24 82.58
CA ASN A 3 -41.18 5.14 82.80
C ASN A 3 -40.11 4.48 83.71
N LEU A 4 -38.80 4.66 83.59
CA LEU A 4 -37.84 5.23 82.61
C LEU A 4 -36.43 4.88 83.18
N ASN A 5 -35.47 4.62 82.29
CA ASN A 5 -34.00 4.86 82.35
C ASN A 5 -33.13 4.48 83.57
N LEU A 6 -32.00 3.80 83.28
CA LEU A 6 -30.67 4.45 83.21
C LEU A 6 -29.54 3.52 82.68
N ASN A 7 -28.92 3.96 81.59
CA ASN A 7 -27.53 3.88 81.11
C ASN A 7 -26.46 2.87 81.62
N SER A 8 -25.73 2.40 80.60
CA SER A 8 -24.26 2.28 80.47
C SER A 8 -23.54 0.99 80.91
N LYS A 9 -23.23 0.16 79.91
CA LYS A 9 -21.92 -0.50 79.68
C LYS A 9 -22.09 -1.43 78.48
N HIS A 10 -21.54 -1.09 77.31
CA HIS A 10 -21.07 -2.01 76.27
C HIS A 10 -20.46 -1.16 75.15
N GLY A 11 -19.13 -1.00 75.19
CA GLY A 11 -18.39 -0.14 74.26
C GLY A 11 -16.97 -0.62 74.03
N MET A 12 -16.73 -1.93 74.06
CA MET A 12 -15.39 -2.49 73.83
C MET A 12 -15.32 -3.69 72.89
N GLU A 13 -16.43 -4.30 72.47
CA GLU A 13 -16.39 -5.46 71.54
C GLU A 13 -16.62 -5.08 70.07
N ASP A 14 -17.27 -3.96 69.76
CA ASP A 14 -17.56 -3.56 68.37
C ASP A 14 -16.36 -2.94 67.61
N ASN A 15 -15.32 -2.50 68.31
CA ASN A 15 -14.14 -1.89 67.68
C ASN A 15 -13.10 -2.92 67.19
N LEU A 16 -13.10 -4.15 67.73
CA LEU A 16 -12.18 -5.19 67.28
C LEU A 16 -12.65 -5.83 65.96
N TYR A 17 -13.96 -6.03 65.78
CA TYR A 17 -14.51 -6.61 64.55
C TYR A 17 -14.51 -5.65 63.35
N ARG A 18 -14.69 -4.33 63.58
CA ARG A 18 -14.58 -3.33 62.50
C ARG A 18 -13.13 -3.11 62.04
N SER A 19 -12.17 -3.18 62.96
CA SER A 19 -10.73 -3.05 62.66
C SER A 19 -10.21 -4.21 61.79
N VAL A 20 -10.60 -5.45 62.10
CA VAL A 20 -10.20 -6.63 61.32
C VAL A 20 -10.90 -6.64 59.95
N GLY A 21 -12.20 -6.36 59.89
CA GLY A 21 -12.94 -6.30 58.63
C GLY A 21 -12.45 -5.21 57.67
N PHE A 22 -12.01 -4.06 58.19
CA PHE A 22 -11.44 -2.99 57.36
C PHE A 22 -10.04 -3.36 56.87
N LYS A 23 -9.16 -3.90 57.73
CA LYS A 23 -7.83 -4.36 57.31
C LYS A 23 -7.90 -5.49 56.29
N THR A 24 -8.80 -6.45 56.44
CA THR A 24 -8.96 -7.54 55.46
C THR A 24 -9.49 -7.01 54.13
N ARG A 25 -10.43 -6.05 54.13
CA ARG A 25 -10.92 -5.42 52.89
C ARG A 25 -9.85 -4.57 52.21
N THR A 26 -9.05 -3.81 52.96
CA THR A 26 -7.95 -3.01 52.40
C THR A 26 -6.85 -3.91 51.83
N ILE A 27 -6.53 -5.04 52.47
CA ILE A 27 -5.56 -6.02 51.96
C ILE A 27 -6.08 -6.71 50.70
N ILE A 28 -7.38 -7.07 50.64
CA ILE A 28 -7.98 -7.65 49.44
C ILE A 28 -8.01 -6.65 48.28
N ILE A 29 -8.32 -5.37 48.55
CA ILE A 29 -8.30 -4.31 47.53
C ILE A 29 -6.86 -4.05 47.06
N LEU A 30 -5.87 -4.02 47.97
CA LEU A 30 -4.47 -3.88 47.57
C LEU A 30 -3.98 -5.09 46.77
N LEU A 31 -4.36 -6.31 47.16
CA LEU A 31 -4.03 -7.52 46.39
C LEU A 31 -4.72 -7.54 45.03
N MET A 32 -5.96 -7.05 44.91
CA MET A 32 -6.64 -6.88 43.63
C MET A 32 -5.98 -5.80 42.78
N ILE A 33 -5.58 -4.67 43.35
CA ILE A 33 -4.84 -3.62 42.63
C ILE A 33 -3.48 -4.16 42.19
N ILE A 34 -2.75 -4.89 43.04
CA ILE A 34 -1.49 -5.54 42.67
C ILE A 34 -1.72 -6.60 41.59
N LEU A 35 -2.78 -7.42 41.65
CA LEU A 35 -3.11 -8.38 40.60
C LEU A 35 -3.51 -7.70 39.29
N ILE A 36 -4.25 -6.59 39.34
CA ILE A 36 -4.62 -5.78 38.18
C ILE A 36 -3.38 -5.09 37.60
N SER A 37 -2.49 -4.57 38.44
CA SER A 37 -1.21 -3.98 38.02
C SER A 37 -0.27 -5.04 37.45
N ILE A 38 -0.25 -6.27 37.99
CA ILE A 38 0.48 -7.40 37.41
C ILE A 38 -0.17 -7.84 36.09
N LEU A 39 -1.49 -7.82 35.95
CA LEU A 39 -2.18 -8.09 34.68
C LEU A 39 -1.97 -6.98 33.62
N ILE A 40 -1.75 -5.73 34.05
CA ILE A 40 -1.46 -4.60 33.17
C ILE A 40 0.04 -4.53 32.79
N ILE A 41 0.94 -4.89 33.72
CA ILE A 41 2.40 -4.96 33.47
C ILE A 41 2.77 -6.27 32.74
N ILE A 42 1.96 -7.33 32.87
CA ILE A 42 2.04 -8.55 32.04
C ILE A 42 1.09 -8.43 30.83
N LYS A 43 1.19 -7.32 30.09
CA LYS A 43 0.92 -7.32 28.64
C LYS A 43 2.20 -7.12 27.82
N PRO A 44 3.22 -8.02 27.93
CA PRO A 44 4.09 -8.29 26.80
C PRO A 44 3.26 -9.14 25.83
N GLY A 45 2.84 -8.54 24.71
CA GLY A 45 2.25 -9.21 23.57
C GLY A 45 1.09 -10.14 23.90
N GLU A 46 -0.15 -9.70 23.70
CA GLU A 46 -1.22 -10.67 23.46
C GLU A 46 -0.75 -11.59 22.33
N ASN A 47 -0.40 -12.81 22.73
CA ASN A 47 -0.22 -13.93 21.84
C ASN A 47 -1.55 -14.11 21.12
N ILE A 48 -1.67 -13.48 19.94
CA ILE A 48 -2.57 -13.86 18.86
C ILE A 48 -2.15 -15.28 18.43
N SER A 49 -2.47 -16.24 19.30
CA SER A 49 -2.22 -17.68 19.14
C SER A 49 -3.48 -18.39 18.61
N GLY A 50 -4.55 -17.63 18.34
CA GLY A 50 -5.81 -18.13 17.78
C GLY A 50 -6.03 -17.81 16.29
N ILE A 51 -5.18 -17.01 15.64
CA ILE A 51 -5.17 -16.99 14.17
C ILE A 51 -4.44 -18.25 13.75
N ASN A 52 -5.14 -19.22 13.17
CA ASN A 52 -4.54 -20.25 12.34
C ASN A 52 -3.61 -19.53 11.36
N ARG A 53 -2.32 -19.48 11.67
CA ARG A 53 -1.30 -18.77 10.91
C ARG A 53 -1.27 -19.46 9.55
N HIS A 54 -1.91 -18.82 8.57
CA HIS A 54 -1.94 -19.33 7.21
C HIS A 54 -0.49 -19.56 6.79
N LYS A 55 -0.14 -20.80 6.47
CA LYS A 55 1.14 -21.14 5.82
C LYS A 55 1.28 -20.21 4.61
N ASN A 56 2.44 -19.59 4.43
CA ASN A 56 2.63 -18.65 3.33
C ASN A 56 2.43 -19.41 2.03
N ILE A 57 1.41 -19.04 1.26
CA ILE A 57 0.95 -19.83 0.12
C ILE A 57 2.07 -19.90 -0.96
N PHE A 58 2.97 -18.91 -0.98
CA PHE A 58 4.13 -18.88 -1.87
C PHE A 58 5.36 -19.64 -1.38
N GLN A 59 5.40 -20.13 -0.13
CA GLN A 59 6.60 -20.77 0.43
C GLN A 59 6.95 -22.09 -0.28
N ASP A 60 5.97 -22.86 -0.75
CA ASP A 60 6.26 -24.23 -1.19
C ASP A 60 6.67 -24.34 -2.68
N SER A 61 6.54 -23.29 -3.53
CA SER A 61 6.90 -23.40 -4.97
C SER A 61 7.55 -22.20 -5.68
N THR A 62 7.35 -20.94 -5.24
CA THR A 62 7.84 -19.76 -6.00
C THR A 62 9.22 -19.29 -5.51
N PRO A 63 10.27 -19.20 -6.35
CA PRO A 63 11.60 -18.71 -5.93
C PRO A 63 11.56 -17.26 -5.39
N TYR A 64 12.54 -16.86 -4.57
CA TYR A 64 12.77 -15.44 -4.23
C TYR A 64 12.73 -14.59 -5.50
N LEU A 65 11.86 -13.59 -5.53
CA LEU A 65 11.52 -12.89 -6.77
C LEU A 65 12.52 -11.78 -7.09
N THR A 66 13.02 -11.79 -8.32
CA THR A 66 13.90 -10.76 -8.87
C THR A 66 13.35 -10.31 -10.22
N GLY A 67 13.10 -9.02 -10.37
CA GLY A 67 12.60 -8.44 -11.60
C GLY A 67 12.86 -6.94 -11.69
N ALA A 68 12.22 -6.30 -12.66
CA ALA A 68 12.26 -4.85 -12.79
C ALA A 68 10.96 -4.29 -13.35
N TYR A 69 10.60 -3.08 -12.93
CA TYR A 69 9.56 -2.28 -13.56
C TYR A 69 9.91 -2.05 -15.03
N CYS A 70 8.93 -2.19 -15.93
CA CYS A 70 9.13 -2.08 -17.39
C CYS A 70 10.12 -3.07 -18.01
N SER A 71 10.52 -4.14 -17.31
CA SER A 71 11.34 -5.21 -17.91
C SER A 71 10.71 -5.82 -19.18
N GLY A 72 9.40 -5.67 -19.38
CA GLY A 72 8.75 -6.11 -20.61
C GLY A 72 9.01 -5.31 -21.87
N ASP A 73 9.65 -4.14 -21.76
CA ASP A 73 10.17 -3.44 -22.93
C ASP A 73 11.46 -4.10 -23.46
N GLU A 74 12.12 -4.95 -22.67
CA GLU A 74 13.16 -5.85 -23.18
C GLU A 74 12.50 -7.03 -23.89
N THR A 75 12.90 -7.30 -25.13
CA THR A 75 12.37 -8.42 -25.93
C THR A 75 13.26 -9.66 -25.84
N ASN A 76 14.55 -9.48 -25.52
CA ASN A 76 15.50 -10.56 -25.32
C ASN A 76 15.35 -11.20 -23.93
N ARG A 77 14.56 -12.29 -23.86
CA ARG A 77 14.35 -13.04 -22.62
C ARG A 77 15.62 -13.71 -22.08
N SER A 78 16.57 -14.08 -22.95
CA SER A 78 17.88 -14.58 -22.51
C SER A 78 18.67 -13.53 -21.75
N LEU A 79 18.59 -12.24 -22.12
CA LEU A 79 19.25 -11.17 -21.35
C LEU A 79 18.67 -11.08 -19.93
N LEU A 80 17.33 -11.06 -19.81
CA LEU A 80 16.64 -11.01 -18.53
C LEU A 80 16.94 -12.24 -17.67
N ARG A 81 16.89 -13.44 -18.27
CA ARG A 81 17.04 -14.70 -17.53
C ARG A 81 18.50 -15.04 -17.26
N ASP A 82 19.33 -15.09 -18.30
CA ASP A 82 20.64 -15.71 -18.24
C ASP A 82 21.70 -14.73 -17.73
N SER A 83 21.58 -13.44 -18.06
CA SER A 83 22.50 -12.41 -17.57
C SER A 83 22.03 -11.84 -16.22
N LEU A 84 20.80 -11.32 -16.18
CA LEU A 84 20.28 -10.63 -15.00
C LEU A 84 19.71 -11.57 -13.94
N ASN A 85 19.53 -12.86 -14.23
CA ASN A 85 18.92 -13.83 -13.32
C ASN A 85 17.52 -13.41 -12.82
N PHE A 86 16.78 -12.65 -13.63
CA PHE A 86 15.38 -12.36 -13.32
C PHE A 86 14.53 -13.62 -13.44
N ASN A 87 13.52 -13.67 -12.58
CA ASN A 87 12.46 -14.67 -12.61
C ASN A 87 11.06 -14.02 -12.54
N LEU A 88 11.01 -12.69 -12.53
CA LEU A 88 9.79 -11.91 -12.57
C LEU A 88 9.87 -10.89 -13.72
N TRP A 89 8.80 -10.82 -14.50
CA TRP A 89 8.58 -9.92 -15.61
C TRP A 89 7.41 -9.01 -15.33
N HIS A 90 7.56 -7.73 -15.66
CA HIS A 90 6.50 -6.75 -15.55
C HIS A 90 6.65 -5.69 -16.64
N THR A 91 5.52 -5.22 -17.17
CA THR A 91 5.46 -4.01 -17.98
C THR A 91 4.22 -3.21 -17.63
N TYR A 92 4.39 -1.90 -17.57
CA TYR A 92 3.27 -0.98 -17.44
C TYR A 92 2.43 -1.01 -18.72
N LEU A 93 1.14 -0.75 -18.56
CA LEU A 93 0.28 -0.54 -19.72
C LEU A 93 0.69 0.71 -20.48
N SER A 94 0.43 0.68 -21.78
CA SER A 94 0.63 1.86 -22.63
C SER A 94 -0.70 2.59 -22.81
N TYR A 95 -0.63 3.87 -23.20
CA TYR A 95 -1.81 4.70 -23.38
C TYR A 95 -1.76 5.38 -24.74
N ARG A 96 -2.91 5.41 -25.42
CA ARG A 96 -3.04 6.12 -26.69
C ARG A 96 -4.00 7.27 -26.53
N LYS A 97 -3.55 8.49 -26.84
CA LYS A 97 -4.43 9.66 -26.90
C LYS A 97 -5.41 9.52 -28.06
N TYR A 98 -6.69 9.72 -27.77
CA TYR A 98 -7.79 9.78 -28.72
C TYR A 98 -8.64 11.01 -28.37
N ASN A 99 -8.53 12.08 -29.15
CA ASN A 99 -9.05 13.42 -28.84
C ASN A 99 -8.49 13.93 -27.49
N GLU A 100 -9.36 14.35 -26.55
CA GLU A 100 -8.98 14.78 -25.20
C GLU A 100 -8.82 13.62 -24.21
N TYR A 101 -9.08 12.39 -24.65
CA TYR A 101 -9.09 11.19 -23.82
C TYR A 101 -7.87 10.31 -24.08
N TYR A 102 -7.54 9.47 -23.10
CA TYR A 102 -6.54 8.42 -23.26
C TYR A 102 -7.26 7.07 -23.23
N ILE A 103 -6.81 6.14 -24.05
CA ILE A 103 -7.34 4.78 -24.09
C ILE A 103 -6.23 3.84 -23.64
N THR A 104 -6.54 3.02 -22.64
CA THR A 104 -5.66 1.98 -22.14
C THR A 104 -5.37 0.95 -23.23
N GLN A 105 -4.08 0.79 -23.52
CA GLN A 105 -3.52 -0.24 -24.38
C GLN A 105 -2.82 -1.28 -23.50
N GLY A 106 -2.69 -2.47 -24.02
CA GLY A 106 -2.04 -3.60 -23.38
C GLY A 106 -0.52 -3.50 -23.46
N TRP A 107 0.12 -4.66 -23.45
CA TRP A 107 1.58 -4.74 -23.44
C TRP A 107 2.17 -4.31 -24.78
N ARG A 108 3.27 -3.56 -24.72
CA ARG A 108 4.06 -3.20 -25.90
C ARG A 108 4.48 -4.48 -26.62
N GLY A 109 4.20 -4.56 -27.93
CA GLY A 109 4.39 -5.77 -28.74
C GLY A 109 3.12 -6.56 -29.05
N ALA A 110 2.03 -6.38 -28.29
CA ALA A 110 0.72 -6.96 -28.63
C ALA A 110 -0.13 -6.06 -29.56
N GLY A 111 0.42 -4.89 -29.96
CA GLY A 111 -0.23 -3.94 -30.87
C GLY A 111 -1.52 -3.33 -30.29
N SER A 112 -2.24 -2.56 -31.11
CA SER A 112 -3.49 -1.90 -30.70
C SER A 112 -4.67 -2.87 -30.48
N MET A 113 -4.48 -4.15 -30.84
CA MET A 113 -5.50 -5.20 -30.68
C MET A 113 -5.60 -5.65 -29.22
N ASP A 114 -4.52 -5.60 -28.44
CA ASP A 114 -4.58 -5.73 -26.99
C ASP A 114 -4.94 -4.37 -26.39
N SER A 115 -6.19 -3.93 -26.49
CA SER A 115 -6.64 -2.67 -25.88
C SER A 115 -7.98 -2.81 -25.19
N LEU A 116 -8.37 -1.78 -24.42
CA LEU A 116 -9.63 -1.77 -23.66
C LEU A 116 -10.84 -2.06 -24.54
N TYR A 117 -10.96 -1.38 -25.69
CA TYR A 117 -12.16 -1.39 -26.53
C TYR A 117 -12.10 -2.38 -27.70
N TYR A 118 -11.01 -3.13 -27.86
CA TYR A 118 -10.92 -4.11 -28.94
C TYR A 118 -11.72 -5.38 -28.57
N PRO A 119 -12.80 -5.72 -29.30
CA PRO A 119 -13.75 -6.75 -28.89
C PRO A 119 -13.38 -8.15 -29.41
N ASP A 120 -12.54 -8.27 -30.45
CA ASP A 120 -12.22 -9.56 -31.05
C ASP A 120 -11.11 -10.29 -30.28
N SER A 121 -11.53 -11.22 -29.44
CA SER A 121 -10.64 -12.09 -28.67
C SER A 121 -9.68 -12.90 -29.55
N ASN A 122 -10.10 -13.29 -30.76
CA ASN A 122 -9.29 -14.18 -31.59
C ASN A 122 -8.02 -13.51 -32.11
N ALA A 123 -8.05 -12.18 -32.30
CA ALA A 123 -6.90 -11.44 -32.80
C ALA A 123 -5.86 -11.13 -31.72
N TYR A 124 -6.27 -10.82 -30.49
CA TYR A 124 -5.30 -10.44 -29.44
C TYR A 124 -4.90 -11.57 -28.48
N ILE A 125 -5.72 -12.63 -28.33
CA ILE A 125 -5.35 -13.82 -27.52
C ILE A 125 -3.98 -14.38 -27.93
N PRO A 126 -3.70 -14.61 -29.23
CA PRO A 126 -2.41 -15.18 -29.65
C PRO A 126 -1.23 -14.29 -29.28
N LEU A 127 -1.42 -12.96 -29.25
CA LEU A 127 -0.37 -11.99 -28.95
C LEU A 127 0.00 -12.02 -27.47
N VAL A 128 -1.01 -12.00 -26.59
CA VAL A 128 -0.81 -12.16 -25.14
C VAL A 128 -0.21 -13.52 -24.84
N LYS A 129 -0.72 -14.59 -25.48
CA LYS A 129 -0.19 -15.95 -25.32
C LYS A 129 1.28 -16.05 -25.70
N SER A 130 1.68 -15.46 -26.83
CA SER A 130 3.07 -15.47 -27.30
C SER A 130 4.03 -14.88 -26.25
N ILE A 131 3.65 -13.77 -25.62
CA ILE A 131 4.45 -13.15 -24.55
C ILE A 131 4.52 -14.06 -23.32
N LEU A 132 3.39 -14.63 -22.90
CA LEU A 132 3.35 -15.51 -21.74
C LEU A 132 4.12 -16.82 -21.97
N ASP A 133 4.01 -17.42 -23.15
CA ASP A 133 4.71 -18.65 -23.53
C ASP A 133 6.22 -18.41 -23.56
N SER A 134 6.64 -17.27 -24.12
CA SER A 134 8.04 -16.86 -24.10
C SER A 134 8.54 -16.70 -22.66
N ASN A 135 7.79 -16.02 -21.78
CA ASN A 135 8.16 -15.93 -20.36
C ASN A 135 8.28 -17.31 -19.71
N GLU A 136 7.31 -18.20 -19.93
CA GLU A 136 7.32 -19.55 -19.37
C GLU A 136 8.52 -20.39 -19.87
N GLN A 137 8.84 -20.32 -21.16
CA GLN A 137 9.97 -21.03 -21.77
C GLN A 137 11.31 -20.69 -21.08
N PHE A 138 11.47 -19.45 -20.61
CA PHE A 138 12.66 -18.99 -19.89
C PHE A 138 12.53 -19.12 -18.36
N GLY A 139 11.44 -19.69 -17.85
CA GLY A 139 11.18 -19.84 -16.42
C GLY A 139 10.94 -18.51 -15.71
N ILE A 140 10.40 -17.52 -16.41
CA ILE A 140 10.06 -16.19 -15.90
C ILE A 140 8.56 -16.12 -15.63
N LYS A 141 8.19 -15.61 -14.45
CA LYS A 141 6.82 -15.35 -14.05
C LYS A 141 6.38 -13.95 -14.45
N THR A 142 5.07 -13.76 -14.68
CA THR A 142 4.49 -12.50 -15.15
C THR A 142 3.65 -11.85 -14.05
N LEU A 143 4.05 -10.66 -13.61
CA LEU A 143 3.23 -9.76 -12.79
C LEU A 143 2.32 -8.94 -13.71
N MET A 144 1.05 -9.30 -13.76
CA MET A 144 0.14 -8.93 -14.84
C MET A 144 -0.63 -7.64 -14.57
N GLN A 145 -0.23 -6.56 -15.22
CA GLN A 145 -1.09 -5.42 -15.44
C GLN A 145 -1.83 -5.62 -16.76
N ARG A 146 -3.17 -5.48 -16.78
CA ARG A 146 -4.01 -5.80 -17.96
C ARG A 146 -5.06 -4.71 -18.21
N PRO A 147 -5.28 -4.30 -19.47
CA PRO A 147 -6.05 -3.10 -19.79
C PRO A 147 -7.51 -3.17 -19.34
N LYS A 148 -8.13 -4.34 -19.47
CA LYS A 148 -9.55 -4.54 -19.13
C LYS A 148 -9.78 -4.58 -17.62
N THR A 149 -8.94 -5.27 -16.86
CA THR A 149 -9.08 -5.33 -15.40
C THR A 149 -8.64 -4.03 -14.75
N GLU A 150 -7.56 -3.40 -15.19
CA GLU A 150 -7.09 -2.14 -14.60
C GLU A 150 -8.11 -1.01 -14.79
N TRP A 151 -8.68 -0.87 -16.00
CA TRP A 151 -9.72 0.14 -16.24
C TRP A 151 -10.95 -0.04 -15.36
N LEU A 152 -11.35 -1.29 -15.09
CA LEU A 152 -12.45 -1.63 -14.17
C LEU A 152 -12.05 -1.47 -12.70
N PHE A 153 -10.78 -1.72 -12.34
CA PHE A 153 -10.29 -1.51 -10.98
C PHE A 153 -10.37 -0.03 -10.57
N TYR A 154 -10.14 0.89 -11.50
CA TYR A 154 -10.28 2.33 -11.25
C TYR A 154 -11.72 2.84 -11.32
N ALA A 155 -12.74 1.98 -11.40
CA ALA A 155 -14.12 2.43 -11.26
C ALA A 155 -14.36 2.94 -9.82
N GLN A 156 -15.06 4.07 -9.68
CA GLN A 156 -15.18 4.77 -8.40
C GLN A 156 -16.59 4.61 -7.82
N ARG A 157 -16.65 4.20 -6.55
CA ARG A 157 -17.88 4.14 -5.76
C ARG A 157 -17.64 4.71 -4.37
N SER A 158 -18.54 5.62 -3.95
CA SER A 158 -18.52 6.24 -2.63
C SER A 158 -19.90 6.16 -1.99
N ASP A 159 -19.99 5.61 -0.78
CA ASP A 159 -21.25 5.45 -0.05
C ASP A 159 -21.25 6.37 1.18
N TYR A 160 -21.79 7.59 1.05
CA TYR A 160 -21.86 8.56 2.13
C TYR A 160 -23.03 8.25 3.07
N GLN A 161 -22.72 7.76 4.26
CA GLN A 161 -23.72 7.40 5.27
C GLN A 161 -24.41 8.66 5.81
N CYS A 162 -25.72 8.58 6.07
CA CYS A 162 -26.54 9.73 6.45
C CYS A 162 -26.82 9.86 7.95
N GLU A 163 -26.43 8.88 8.76
CA GLU A 163 -26.50 8.94 10.21
C GLU A 163 -25.40 9.82 10.83
N GLU A 164 -25.72 10.45 11.96
CA GLU A 164 -24.84 11.38 12.67
C GLU A 164 -23.82 10.66 13.56
N THR A 165 -24.26 9.60 14.24
CA THR A 165 -23.42 8.75 15.08
C THR A 165 -22.80 7.62 14.28
N VAL A 166 -21.49 7.74 14.04
CA VAL A 166 -20.64 6.63 13.59
C VAL A 166 -20.36 5.70 14.79
N GLU A 167 -21.42 5.19 15.42
CA GLU A 167 -21.33 4.26 16.56
C GLU A 167 -20.72 2.91 16.17
N ASN A 168 -20.51 2.67 14.87
CA ASN A 168 -19.79 1.51 14.39
C ASN A 168 -18.37 1.92 13.94
N PRO A 169 -17.31 1.54 14.68
CA PRO A 169 -15.93 1.68 14.20
C PRO A 169 -15.68 0.90 12.89
N GLU A 170 -16.61 0.04 12.46
CA GLU A 170 -16.55 -0.59 11.14
C GLU A 170 -16.95 0.32 9.97
N TYR A 171 -17.66 1.44 10.22
CA TYR A 171 -17.97 2.42 9.17
C TYR A 171 -16.85 3.44 9.03
N ASN A 172 -16.47 3.73 7.78
CA ASN A 172 -15.52 4.78 7.47
C ASN A 172 -16.11 6.12 7.88
N TRP A 173 -15.78 6.60 9.08
CA TRP A 173 -16.28 7.85 9.65
C TRP A 173 -16.14 9.06 8.72
N PHE A 174 -15.19 9.00 7.78
CA PHE A 174 -14.92 10.02 6.77
C PHE A 174 -15.87 9.99 5.56
N TYR A 175 -16.61 8.89 5.30
CA TYR A 175 -17.73 8.85 4.34
C TYR A 175 -19.06 9.18 5.02
N THR A 176 -19.11 10.35 5.66
CA THR A 176 -20.31 10.86 6.33
C THR A 176 -20.43 12.37 6.13
N TYR A 177 -21.52 12.94 6.64
CA TYR A 177 -21.76 14.38 6.63
C TYR A 177 -21.36 15.02 7.97
N LYS A 178 -21.02 16.31 7.94
CA LYS A 178 -20.73 17.09 9.16
C LYS A 178 -22.00 17.66 9.80
N SER A 179 -23.10 17.76 9.04
CA SER A 179 -24.32 18.43 9.47
C SER A 179 -25.54 17.59 9.15
N HIS A 180 -26.37 17.38 10.17
CA HIS A 180 -27.61 16.59 10.11
C HIS A 180 -28.81 17.38 10.67
N PRO A 181 -29.26 18.49 10.03
CA PRO A 181 -30.22 19.40 10.66
C PRO A 181 -31.61 18.81 10.93
N ARG A 182 -31.99 17.74 10.24
CA ARG A 182 -33.31 17.07 10.33
C ARG A 182 -33.18 15.56 10.49
N GLY A 183 -34.26 14.95 10.94
CA GLY A 183 -34.33 13.53 11.26
C GLY A 183 -33.54 13.15 12.51
N ILE A 184 -33.62 11.89 12.87
CA ILE A 184 -32.88 11.26 13.96
C ILE A 184 -32.24 9.96 13.48
N ASP A 185 -31.13 9.57 14.09
CA ASP A 185 -30.55 8.25 13.86
C ASP A 185 -31.53 7.18 14.37
N TYR A 186 -31.79 6.19 13.52
CA TYR A 186 -32.79 5.15 13.76
C TYR A 186 -32.29 3.82 13.21
N THR A 187 -32.54 2.74 13.94
CA THR A 187 -32.35 1.38 13.41
C THR A 187 -33.67 0.93 12.80
N ASP A 188 -33.71 0.73 11.48
CA ASP A 188 -34.92 0.24 10.83
C ASP A 188 -35.26 -1.16 11.35
N THR A 189 -36.53 -1.36 11.70
CA THR A 189 -37.10 -2.60 12.23
C THR A 189 -38.03 -3.27 11.23
N SER A 190 -38.21 -2.66 10.05
CA SER A 190 -39.02 -3.24 8.99
C SER A 190 -38.35 -4.47 8.38
N ARG A 191 -39.14 -5.33 7.73
CA ARG A 191 -38.61 -6.45 6.94
C ARG A 191 -37.67 -6.04 5.80
N TYR A 192 -37.63 -4.75 5.43
CA TYR A 192 -36.84 -4.23 4.32
C TYR A 192 -35.52 -3.58 4.75
N GLY A 193 -35.37 -3.27 6.04
CA GLY A 193 -34.18 -2.64 6.58
C GLY A 193 -33.82 -3.11 7.98
N ASN A 194 -34.32 -4.26 8.43
CA ASN A 194 -34.11 -4.75 9.80
C ASN A 194 -32.62 -4.76 10.17
N GLY A 195 -32.26 -3.93 11.16
CA GLY A 195 -30.89 -3.78 11.66
C GLY A 195 -30.01 -2.77 10.92
N ILE A 196 -30.51 -2.14 9.84
CA ILE A 196 -29.80 -1.07 9.13
C ILE A 196 -30.00 0.24 9.90
N LYS A 197 -28.90 0.96 10.15
CA LYS A 197 -28.94 2.32 10.69
C LYS A 197 -29.24 3.31 9.57
N VAL A 198 -30.14 4.24 9.84
CA VAL A 198 -30.62 5.24 8.87
C VAL A 198 -30.91 6.56 9.58
N ARG A 199 -31.00 7.65 8.82
CA ARG A 199 -31.65 8.88 9.29
C ARG A 199 -33.15 8.79 9.00
N TYR A 200 -33.98 8.90 10.03
CA TYR A 200 -35.44 8.85 9.94
C TYR A 200 -36.04 10.23 10.18
N CYS A 201 -36.88 10.70 9.24
CA CYS A 201 -37.64 11.94 9.34
C CYS A 201 -39.13 11.64 9.49
N ARG A 202 -39.79 12.24 10.49
CA ARG A 202 -41.20 12.02 10.81
C ARG A 202 -42.11 13.15 10.38
N SER A 203 -43.01 12.87 9.45
CA SER A 203 -43.97 13.86 8.96
C SER A 203 -44.95 14.27 10.05
N GLY A 204 -45.23 15.57 10.16
CA GLY A 204 -46.14 16.14 11.16
C GLY A 204 -45.53 16.33 12.55
N GLU A 205 -44.36 15.74 12.84
CA GLU A 205 -43.59 15.96 14.07
C GLU A 205 -42.39 16.90 13.84
N GLU A 206 -41.80 16.86 12.64
CA GLU A 206 -40.62 17.65 12.28
C GLU A 206 -40.89 18.63 11.13
N ASP A 207 -40.22 19.78 11.17
CA ASP A 207 -40.21 20.73 10.06
C ASP A 207 -39.40 20.21 8.88
N SER A 208 -39.80 20.58 7.66
CA SER A 208 -38.99 20.37 6.45
C SER A 208 -37.58 20.99 6.59
N GLY A 209 -36.60 20.45 5.88
CA GLY A 209 -35.22 20.94 5.95
C GLY A 209 -34.19 19.99 5.37
N TYR A 210 -32.91 20.38 5.44
CA TYR A 210 -31.80 19.51 5.08
C TYR A 210 -31.68 18.37 6.08
N VAL A 211 -31.65 17.14 5.57
CA VAL A 211 -31.38 15.92 6.34
C VAL A 211 -29.88 15.73 6.49
N VAL A 212 -29.13 15.95 5.41
CA VAL A 212 -27.65 15.86 5.38
C VAL A 212 -27.04 16.96 4.52
N MET A 213 -25.91 17.51 4.97
CA MET A 213 -25.08 18.47 4.22
C MET A 213 -23.65 18.55 4.79
N ASN A 214 -22.73 19.15 4.03
CA ASN A 214 -21.32 19.34 4.37
C ASN A 214 -20.55 18.01 4.49
N LEU A 215 -20.31 17.34 3.37
CA LEU A 215 -19.46 16.14 3.31
C LEU A 215 -18.11 16.29 4.03
N ARG A 216 -17.64 15.18 4.63
CA ARG A 216 -16.30 15.07 5.19
C ARG A 216 -15.23 14.79 4.12
N CYS A 217 -15.38 13.70 3.36
CA CYS A 217 -14.64 13.44 2.13
C CYS A 217 -15.35 14.13 0.96
N ASN A 218 -14.75 15.16 0.37
CA ASN A 218 -15.40 15.93 -0.69
C ASN A 218 -14.50 16.25 -1.89
N ARG A 219 -13.43 15.48 -2.10
CA ARG A 219 -12.44 15.73 -3.16
C ARG A 219 -12.42 14.68 -4.27
N GLU A 220 -13.18 13.61 -4.10
CA GLU A 220 -13.12 12.44 -4.97
C GLU A 220 -13.70 12.65 -6.37
N GLN A 221 -14.42 13.76 -6.60
CA GLN A 221 -15.01 14.09 -7.90
C GLN A 221 -14.29 15.25 -8.60
N ILE A 222 -13.18 15.74 -8.02
CA ILE A 222 -12.44 16.90 -8.56
C ILE A 222 -11.11 16.50 -9.20
N ASN A 223 -10.77 15.21 -9.23
CA ASN A 223 -9.57 14.70 -9.90
C ASN A 223 -9.68 14.96 -11.41
N THR A 224 -8.81 15.84 -11.91
CA THR A 224 -8.81 16.23 -13.33
C THR A 224 -8.06 15.24 -14.23
N GLY A 225 -7.50 14.19 -13.64
CA GLY A 225 -6.77 13.11 -14.31
C GLY A 225 -5.37 13.51 -14.76
N ASN A 226 -4.83 14.65 -14.32
CA ASN A 226 -3.47 15.08 -14.63
C ASN A 226 -2.67 15.18 -13.32
N PRO A 227 -2.09 14.08 -12.82
CA PRO A 227 -1.01 14.20 -11.84
C PRO A 227 0.17 14.88 -12.56
N GLY A 228 1.03 15.63 -11.87
CA GLY A 228 2.12 16.42 -12.46
C GLY A 228 3.00 15.72 -13.51
N HIS A 229 2.96 14.39 -13.60
CA HIS A 229 3.72 13.46 -14.45
C HIS A 229 3.48 13.52 -15.96
N GLY A 230 2.83 14.55 -16.50
CA GLY A 230 2.73 14.79 -17.94
C GLY A 230 1.89 13.78 -18.75
N TYR A 231 1.35 12.74 -18.12
CA TYR A 231 0.46 11.75 -18.76
C TYR A 231 -0.83 11.59 -17.96
N PRO A 232 -1.99 11.89 -18.56
CA PRO A 232 -3.27 11.58 -17.94
C PRO A 232 -3.43 10.07 -17.88
N TYR A 233 -3.44 9.48 -16.68
CA TYR A 233 -3.80 8.08 -16.51
C TYR A 233 -5.27 7.91 -16.91
N PRO A 234 -5.58 7.22 -18.03
CA PRO A 234 -6.97 6.98 -18.40
C PRO A 234 -7.62 6.10 -17.36
N GLY A 235 -8.62 6.67 -16.67
CA GLY A 235 -9.31 6.00 -15.57
C GLY A 235 -9.22 6.73 -14.23
N PHE A 236 -8.40 7.76 -14.09
CA PHE A 236 -8.35 8.62 -12.89
C PHE A 236 -9.05 9.97 -13.06
N GLY A 237 -9.29 10.40 -14.30
CA GLY A 237 -9.93 11.70 -14.53
C GLY A 237 -11.43 11.64 -14.34
N ASP A 238 -11.95 12.19 -13.23
CA ASP A 238 -13.38 12.21 -12.92
C ASP A 238 -14.21 12.91 -14.00
N LYS A 239 -13.59 13.87 -14.71
CA LYS A 239 -14.21 14.56 -15.86
C LYS A 239 -14.51 13.65 -17.05
N GLN A 240 -13.91 12.46 -17.12
CA GLN A 240 -14.04 11.54 -18.26
C GLN A 240 -15.31 10.69 -18.19
N PHE A 241 -16.02 10.71 -17.05
CA PHE A 241 -17.16 9.85 -16.82
C PHE A 241 -18.34 10.66 -16.32
N SER A 242 -19.54 10.21 -16.67
CA SER A 242 -20.75 10.68 -16.00
C SER A 242 -20.81 10.11 -14.58
N TRP A 243 -21.39 10.87 -13.66
CA TRP A 243 -21.57 10.50 -12.27
C TRP A 243 -23.05 10.30 -11.95
N TYR A 244 -23.35 9.23 -11.22
CA TYR A 244 -24.70 8.82 -10.85
C TYR A 244 -24.87 8.97 -9.34
N ILE A 245 -25.81 9.82 -8.93
CA ILE A 245 -26.14 10.02 -7.52
C ILE A 245 -27.35 9.14 -7.17
N LYS A 246 -27.15 8.22 -6.23
CA LYS A 246 -28.09 7.15 -5.88
C LYS A 246 -28.38 7.15 -4.38
N PRO A 247 -29.28 8.00 -3.89
CA PRO A 247 -29.68 7.96 -2.49
C PRO A 247 -30.55 6.73 -2.22
N ARG A 248 -30.22 5.97 -1.19
CA ARG A 248 -30.99 4.79 -0.78
C ARG A 248 -32.09 5.19 0.20
N ILE A 249 -33.32 5.29 -0.29
CA ILE A 249 -34.46 5.86 0.45
C ILE A 249 -35.64 4.92 0.49
N ARG A 250 -36.34 4.95 1.62
CA ARG A 250 -37.67 4.38 1.81
C ARG A 250 -38.63 5.46 2.31
N ILE A 251 -39.90 5.37 1.92
CA ILE A 251 -41.00 6.20 2.46
C ILE A 251 -42.14 5.35 3.02
N ASP A 252 -43.06 5.96 3.73
CA ASP A 252 -44.26 5.26 4.20
C ASP A 252 -45.07 4.69 3.03
N SER A 253 -45.26 3.37 3.03
CA SER A 253 -46.00 2.64 2.02
C SER A 253 -47.49 2.99 1.99
N VAL A 254 -48.10 3.36 3.13
CA VAL A 254 -49.52 3.74 3.16
C VAL A 254 -49.69 5.08 2.47
N PHE A 255 -48.90 6.08 2.86
CA PHE A 255 -48.86 7.39 2.20
C PHE A 255 -48.57 7.28 0.69
N ALA A 256 -47.60 6.43 0.31
CA ALA A 256 -47.18 6.28 -1.08
C ALA A 256 -48.19 5.56 -1.99
N ASN A 257 -49.10 4.78 -1.41
CA ASN A 257 -50.13 4.06 -2.15
C ASN A 257 -51.47 4.82 -2.26
N ASP A 258 -51.61 5.94 -1.56
CA ASP A 258 -52.69 6.88 -1.79
C ASP A 258 -52.40 7.73 -3.04
N THR A 259 -53.24 7.56 -4.06
CA THR A 259 -53.14 8.26 -5.35
C THR A 259 -53.18 9.78 -5.23
N SER A 260 -53.81 10.33 -4.18
CA SER A 260 -53.87 11.77 -3.95
C SER A 260 -52.50 12.37 -3.61
N ASN A 261 -51.55 11.54 -3.15
CA ASN A 261 -50.21 11.95 -2.75
C ASN A 261 -49.16 11.85 -3.85
N PHE A 262 -49.49 11.29 -5.03
CA PHE A 262 -48.48 10.97 -6.06
C PHE A 262 -47.61 12.15 -6.48
N LEU A 263 -48.16 13.37 -6.52
CA LEU A 263 -47.45 14.58 -6.91
C LEU A 263 -46.79 15.33 -5.73
N LYS A 264 -46.92 14.82 -4.50
CA LYS A 264 -46.25 15.40 -3.33
C LYS A 264 -44.76 15.15 -3.43
N LYS A 265 -43.96 16.19 -3.17
CA LYS A 265 -42.50 16.09 -3.13
C LYS A 265 -42.07 15.41 -1.84
N VAL A 266 -41.11 14.51 -1.93
CA VAL A 266 -40.53 13.82 -0.78
C VAL A 266 -39.20 14.47 -0.42
N ILE A 267 -38.29 14.55 -1.39
CA ILE A 267 -36.98 15.16 -1.23
C ILE A 267 -36.60 16.05 -2.40
N ARG A 268 -35.60 16.91 -2.17
CA ARG A 268 -34.79 17.59 -3.17
C ARG A 268 -33.33 17.23 -2.94
N ILE A 269 -32.63 16.88 -4.01
CA ILE A 269 -31.19 16.63 -4.00
C ILE A 269 -30.52 17.82 -4.66
N GLU A 270 -29.52 18.37 -3.98
CA GLU A 270 -28.67 19.43 -4.51
C GLU A 270 -27.24 18.92 -4.62
N VAL A 271 -26.64 19.13 -5.78
CA VAL A 271 -25.23 18.82 -6.04
C VAL A 271 -24.47 20.11 -6.14
N ILE A 272 -23.42 20.23 -5.33
CA ILE A 272 -22.56 21.40 -5.24
C ILE A 272 -21.20 21.05 -5.83
N ASN A 273 -20.58 22.00 -6.54
CA ASN A 273 -19.23 21.84 -7.08
C ASN A 273 -18.15 22.42 -6.14
N TYR A 274 -16.89 22.37 -6.59
CA TYR A 274 -15.75 22.90 -5.84
C TYR A 274 -15.96 24.34 -5.34
N GLU A 275 -16.55 25.22 -6.16
CA GLU A 275 -16.76 26.64 -5.87
C GLU A 275 -18.10 26.95 -5.17
N ASP A 276 -18.64 26.00 -4.40
CA ASP A 276 -19.90 26.15 -3.65
C ASP A 276 -21.13 26.46 -4.52
N SER A 277 -21.04 26.24 -5.84
CA SER A 277 -22.12 26.51 -6.79
C SER A 277 -22.99 25.27 -6.99
N VAL A 278 -24.32 25.47 -7.00
CA VAL A 278 -25.27 24.39 -7.27
C VAL A 278 -25.22 24.04 -8.75
N ILE A 279 -24.78 22.82 -9.08
CA ILE A 279 -24.70 22.31 -10.45
C ILE A 279 -25.88 21.43 -10.84
N LYS A 280 -26.62 20.92 -9.86
CA LYS A 280 -27.83 20.13 -10.10
C LYS A 280 -28.80 20.28 -8.94
N ILE A 281 -30.09 20.39 -9.29
CA ILE A 281 -31.21 20.30 -8.36
C ILE A 281 -32.20 19.30 -8.95
N GLN A 282 -32.66 18.35 -8.14
CA GLN A 282 -33.67 17.38 -8.56
C GLN A 282 -34.65 17.10 -7.43
N ASP A 283 -35.92 17.36 -7.68
CA ASP A 283 -37.01 16.97 -6.79
C ASP A 283 -37.42 15.52 -7.08
N VAL A 284 -37.71 14.76 -6.03
CA VAL A 284 -38.27 13.41 -6.11
C VAL A 284 -39.64 13.43 -5.45
N LYS A 285 -40.65 12.91 -6.14
CA LYS A 285 -42.03 12.82 -5.68
C LYS A 285 -42.38 11.40 -5.28
N VAL A 286 -43.50 11.26 -4.57
CA VAL A 286 -44.04 9.98 -4.13
C VAL A 286 -44.17 8.98 -5.28
N ILE A 287 -44.65 9.43 -6.44
CA ILE A 287 -44.87 8.56 -7.59
C ILE A 287 -43.58 7.90 -8.10
N ASN A 288 -42.42 8.54 -7.90
CA ASN A 288 -41.14 8.02 -8.36
C ASN A 288 -40.64 6.83 -7.52
N PHE A 289 -41.30 6.50 -6.42
CA PHE A 289 -41.02 5.31 -5.62
C PHE A 289 -41.73 4.04 -6.11
N LYS A 290 -42.65 4.18 -7.07
CA LYS A 290 -43.48 3.07 -7.58
C LYS A 290 -42.89 2.51 -8.87
N GLU A 291 -42.89 1.18 -9.02
CA GLU A 291 -42.48 0.50 -10.26
C GLU A 291 -43.45 0.73 -11.43
N GLY A 292 -44.70 1.10 -11.12
CA GLY A 292 -45.72 1.41 -12.10
C GLY A 292 -46.95 2.04 -11.43
N LEU A 293 -47.77 2.74 -12.22
CA LEU A 293 -48.96 3.44 -11.73
C LEU A 293 -49.94 2.55 -10.96
N LEU A 294 -50.10 1.31 -11.43
CA LEU A 294 -51.04 0.33 -10.87
C LEU A 294 -50.37 -0.61 -9.85
N LEU A 295 -49.06 -0.50 -9.65
CA LEU A 295 -48.32 -1.37 -8.74
C LEU A 295 -48.18 -0.71 -7.37
N PRO A 296 -48.54 -1.39 -6.27
CA PRO A 296 -48.35 -0.85 -4.93
C PRO A 296 -46.84 -0.75 -4.62
N TYR A 297 -46.43 0.35 -4.01
CA TYR A 297 -45.10 0.45 -3.42
C TYR A 297 -45.09 -0.37 -2.13
N SER A 298 -44.11 -1.25 -2.02
CA SER A 298 -44.04 -2.23 -0.95
C SER A 298 -43.43 -1.68 0.35
N GLY A 299 -42.85 -0.47 0.32
CA GLY A 299 -42.05 0.06 1.42
C GLY A 299 -40.60 -0.40 1.38
N LYS A 300 -40.11 -0.97 0.28
CA LYS A 300 -38.69 -1.35 0.13
C LYS A 300 -37.80 -0.12 -0.12
N TYR A 301 -36.55 -0.14 0.35
CA TYR A 301 -35.57 0.86 -0.07
C TYR A 301 -35.36 0.83 -1.58
N ILE A 302 -35.21 2.00 -2.19
CA ILE A 302 -34.84 2.17 -3.58
C ILE A 302 -33.63 3.11 -3.71
N GLU A 303 -32.79 2.86 -4.71
CA GLU A 303 -31.62 3.68 -5.05
C GLU A 303 -31.79 4.39 -6.40
N GLU A 304 -32.69 3.87 -7.23
CA GLU A 304 -33.02 4.40 -8.55
C GLU A 304 -34.52 4.64 -8.60
N PHE A 305 -34.88 5.86 -9.00
CA PHE A 305 -36.26 6.33 -9.01
C PHE A 305 -36.91 6.08 -10.37
N TYR A 306 -38.20 5.75 -10.35
CA TYR A 306 -38.94 5.42 -11.56
C TYR A 306 -39.48 6.67 -12.27
N THR A 307 -39.40 6.66 -13.60
CA THR A 307 -40.03 7.66 -14.46
C THR A 307 -41.47 7.27 -14.73
N ILE A 308 -42.41 7.99 -14.11
CA ILE A 308 -43.86 7.75 -14.24
C ILE A 308 -44.56 9.07 -14.53
N LEU A 309 -45.56 9.07 -15.43
CA LEU A 309 -46.31 10.27 -15.87
C LEU A 309 -45.42 11.40 -16.43
N ASN A 310 -44.35 11.05 -17.16
CA ASN A 310 -43.33 11.99 -17.65
C ASN A 310 -42.56 12.75 -16.55
N ASP A 311 -42.69 12.33 -15.28
CA ASP A 311 -41.90 12.86 -14.17
C ASP A 311 -40.57 12.12 -14.08
N THR A 312 -39.60 12.58 -14.88
CA THR A 312 -38.27 11.99 -14.96
C THR A 312 -37.40 12.49 -13.82
N VAL A 313 -36.89 11.56 -13.01
CA VAL A 313 -35.85 11.84 -12.02
C VAL A 313 -34.50 11.49 -12.63
N SER A 314 -33.69 12.51 -12.95
CA SER A 314 -32.35 12.30 -13.50
C SER A 314 -31.31 12.83 -12.53
N LEU A 315 -30.72 11.91 -11.78
CA LEU A 315 -29.62 12.16 -10.85
C LEU A 315 -28.27 11.80 -11.49
N THR A 316 -28.03 12.38 -12.66
CA THR A 316 -26.80 12.19 -13.41
C THR A 316 -26.15 13.53 -13.65
N ILE A 317 -24.86 13.62 -13.35
CA ILE A 317 -23.97 14.68 -13.83
C ILE A 317 -23.24 14.12 -15.05
N PRO A 318 -23.36 14.73 -16.23
CA PRO A 318 -22.69 14.22 -17.42
C PRO A 318 -21.17 14.34 -17.30
N GLU A 319 -20.44 13.66 -18.20
CA GLU A 319 -18.99 13.83 -18.31
C GLU A 319 -18.62 15.31 -18.55
N GLY A 320 -17.52 15.76 -17.96
CA GLY A 320 -17.07 17.14 -18.03
C GLY A 320 -16.56 17.67 -16.69
N LYS A 321 -16.16 18.94 -16.68
CA LYS A 321 -15.55 19.59 -15.50
C LYS A 321 -16.59 20.18 -14.54
N TYR A 322 -17.74 19.53 -14.35
CA TYR A 322 -18.84 20.11 -13.57
C TYR A 322 -18.48 20.29 -12.09
N PHE A 323 -17.81 19.30 -11.49
CA PHE A 323 -17.37 19.35 -10.10
C PHE A 323 -16.14 20.24 -9.88
N ASN A 324 -15.29 20.42 -10.90
CA ASN A 324 -14.06 21.22 -10.83
C ASN A 324 -13.86 22.09 -12.10
N PRO A 325 -14.74 23.09 -12.34
CA PRO A 325 -14.76 23.85 -13.59
C PRO A 325 -13.47 24.64 -13.85
N ASN A 326 -12.81 25.10 -12.78
CA ASN A 326 -11.59 25.89 -12.87
C ASN A 326 -10.29 25.05 -12.82
N ASN A 327 -10.37 23.72 -12.82
CA ASN A 327 -9.22 22.81 -12.68
C ASN A 327 -8.34 23.16 -11.47
N ARG A 328 -8.98 23.37 -10.32
CA ARG A 328 -8.30 23.53 -9.04
C ARG A 328 -7.45 22.30 -8.77
N ASP A 329 -6.34 22.51 -8.08
CA ASP A 329 -5.45 21.44 -7.67
C ASP A 329 -6.20 20.51 -6.70
N TRP A 330 -6.34 19.26 -7.12
CA TRP A 330 -7.05 18.23 -6.39
C TRP A 330 -6.16 17.55 -5.34
N THR A 331 -4.84 17.73 -5.43
CA THR A 331 -3.85 17.18 -4.50
C THR A 331 -3.60 18.08 -3.27
N ASP A 332 -3.95 19.36 -3.34
CA ASP A 332 -3.81 20.29 -2.21
C ASP A 332 -4.86 20.02 -1.13
N ARG A 333 -4.54 19.16 -0.14
CA ARG A 333 -5.42 18.82 0.99
C ARG A 333 -5.80 20.02 1.87
N ASN A 334 -5.09 21.15 1.78
CA ASN A 334 -5.34 22.33 2.61
C ASN A 334 -6.33 23.32 1.96
N SER A 335 -6.67 23.14 0.69
CA SER A 335 -7.65 24.02 0.03
C SER A 335 -9.08 23.76 0.52
N ASN A 336 -9.94 24.78 0.45
CA ASN A 336 -11.38 24.57 0.67
C ASN A 336 -11.98 23.97 -0.61
N CYS A 337 -12.62 22.81 -0.48
CA CYS A 337 -13.41 22.19 -1.54
C CYS A 337 -14.89 22.23 -1.12
N GLY A 338 -15.75 22.77 -1.99
CA GLY A 338 -17.19 22.94 -1.73
C GLY A 338 -18.08 21.80 -2.21
N VAL A 339 -17.52 20.74 -2.81
CA VAL A 339 -18.33 19.63 -3.35
C VAL A 339 -19.17 19.02 -2.25
N ASP A 340 -20.46 18.82 -2.54
CA ASP A 340 -21.43 18.34 -1.57
C ASP A 340 -22.64 17.70 -2.28
N PHE A 341 -23.26 16.74 -1.62
CA PHE A 341 -24.47 16.05 -2.08
C PHE A 341 -25.55 16.18 -1.01
N ARG A 342 -26.31 17.26 -1.05
CA ARG A 342 -27.25 17.64 0.01
C ARG A 342 -28.61 17.02 -0.24
N VAL A 343 -29.25 16.56 0.83
CA VAL A 343 -30.62 16.02 0.78
C VAL A 343 -31.52 16.91 1.61
N PHE A 344 -32.51 17.52 0.99
CA PHE A 344 -33.57 18.28 1.65
C PHE A 344 -34.86 17.46 1.65
N TRP A 345 -35.49 17.29 2.82
CA TRP A 345 -36.77 16.61 2.99
C TRP A 345 -37.91 17.61 3.13
N TYR A 346 -38.99 17.39 2.38
CA TYR A 346 -40.12 18.31 2.27
C TYR A 346 -41.15 18.21 3.40
N GLY A 347 -41.03 17.25 4.30
CA GLY A 347 -41.98 17.11 5.42
C GLY A 347 -43.31 16.42 5.09
N ASN A 348 -43.55 16.04 3.83
CA ASN A 348 -44.86 15.54 3.39
C ASN A 348 -45.17 14.09 3.82
N CYS A 349 -44.16 13.29 4.11
CA CYS A 349 -44.31 11.90 4.53
C CYS A 349 -43.07 11.42 5.29
N ASP A 350 -43.25 10.36 6.07
CA ASP A 350 -42.15 9.66 6.73
C ASP A 350 -41.12 9.16 5.72
N MET A 351 -39.85 9.34 6.06
CA MET A 351 -38.73 8.99 5.19
C MET A 351 -37.57 8.40 5.98
N TRP A 352 -37.02 7.31 5.48
CA TRP A 352 -35.78 6.71 5.97
C TRP A 352 -34.73 6.82 4.86
N ILE A 353 -33.59 7.43 5.15
CA ILE A 353 -32.44 7.49 4.24
C ILE A 353 -31.23 6.81 4.88
N ASP A 354 -30.65 5.88 4.14
CA ASP A 354 -29.47 5.11 4.56
C ASP A 354 -28.19 5.85 4.16
N TYR A 355 -27.90 5.90 2.86
CA TYR A 355 -26.74 6.59 2.31
C TYR A 355 -27.05 7.33 1.02
N VAL A 356 -26.12 8.20 0.60
CA VAL A 356 -26.03 8.73 -0.76
C VAL A 356 -24.84 8.07 -1.46
N ARG A 357 -25.12 7.20 -2.44
CA ARG A 357 -24.08 6.54 -3.24
C ARG A 357 -23.73 7.37 -4.47
N LEU A 358 -22.45 7.44 -4.77
CA LEU A 358 -21.89 8.07 -5.95
C LEU A 358 -21.14 7.01 -6.73
N ASP A 359 -21.65 6.69 -7.92
CA ASP A 359 -20.98 5.81 -8.86
C ASP A 359 -20.54 6.63 -10.07
N ASP A 360 -19.28 6.49 -10.49
CA ASP A 360 -18.92 6.89 -11.85
C ASP A 360 -19.58 5.94 -12.87
N LYS A 361 -19.55 6.29 -14.15
CA LYS A 361 -20.18 5.46 -15.20
C LYS A 361 -19.69 4.00 -15.17
N ARG A 362 -18.41 3.79 -14.87
CA ARG A 362 -17.83 2.44 -14.84
C ARG A 362 -18.39 1.64 -13.67
N ALA A 363 -18.45 2.22 -12.48
CA ALA A 363 -19.02 1.57 -11.30
C ALA A 363 -20.51 1.29 -11.51
N ASN A 364 -21.27 2.28 -12.00
CA ASN A 364 -22.69 2.14 -12.29
C ASN A 364 -22.97 0.93 -13.20
N ASP A 365 -22.18 0.81 -14.26
CA ASP A 365 -22.33 -0.28 -15.24
C ASP A 365 -21.78 -1.61 -14.69
N LEU A 366 -20.69 -1.61 -13.93
CA LEU A 366 -20.06 -2.80 -13.34
C LEU A 366 -20.93 -3.47 -12.27
N PHE A 367 -21.59 -2.67 -11.44
CA PHE A 367 -22.43 -3.14 -10.34
C PHE A 367 -23.91 -3.30 -10.74
N GLY A 368 -24.28 -2.90 -11.96
CA GLY A 368 -25.63 -3.07 -12.50
C GLY A 368 -25.99 -4.55 -12.72
N ASP A 369 -27.31 -4.84 -12.76
CA ASP A 369 -27.81 -6.18 -13.02
C ASP A 369 -27.46 -6.67 -14.44
N THR A 370 -26.77 -7.80 -14.53
CA THR A 370 -26.32 -8.40 -15.80
C THR A 370 -27.47 -8.85 -16.71
N ILE A 371 -28.66 -9.12 -16.18
CA ILE A 371 -29.80 -9.59 -16.98
C ILE A 371 -30.41 -8.43 -17.78
N SER A 372 -30.45 -7.25 -17.17
CA SER A 372 -31.10 -6.06 -17.71
C SER A 372 -30.13 -5.02 -18.26
N ASN A 373 -28.85 -5.06 -17.89
CA ASN A 373 -27.83 -4.09 -18.32
C ASN A 373 -26.77 -4.72 -19.25
N PHE A 374 -26.83 -4.33 -20.53
CA PHE A 374 -25.87 -4.73 -21.57
C PHE A 374 -24.41 -4.39 -21.23
N TYR A 375 -24.15 -3.25 -20.57
CA TYR A 375 -22.80 -2.83 -20.19
C TYR A 375 -22.24 -3.70 -19.06
N SER A 376 -23.07 -4.07 -18.07
CA SER A 376 -22.69 -5.01 -17.00
C SER A 376 -22.24 -6.35 -17.58
N GLN A 377 -23.03 -6.90 -18.52
CA GLN A 377 -22.66 -8.13 -19.23
C GLN A 377 -21.34 -7.97 -20.02
N THR A 378 -21.13 -6.82 -20.65
CA THR A 378 -19.91 -6.52 -21.40
C THR A 378 -18.68 -6.54 -20.48
N TYR A 379 -18.75 -5.91 -19.31
CA TYR A 379 -17.63 -5.89 -18.35
C TYR A 379 -17.36 -7.27 -17.77
N HIS A 380 -18.41 -8.06 -17.48
CA HIS A 380 -18.25 -9.44 -17.07
C HIS A 380 -17.55 -10.29 -18.14
N ASN A 381 -17.90 -10.10 -19.42
CA ASN A 381 -17.22 -10.76 -20.53
C ASN A 381 -15.74 -10.37 -20.61
N MET A 382 -15.42 -9.08 -20.41
CA MET A 382 -14.03 -8.61 -20.35
C MET A 382 -13.22 -9.32 -19.24
N ILE A 383 -13.80 -9.46 -18.04
CA ILE A 383 -13.16 -10.18 -16.92
C ILE A 383 -12.96 -11.66 -17.29
N GLN A 384 -13.96 -12.32 -17.87
CA GLN A 384 -13.86 -13.71 -18.31
C GLN A 384 -12.77 -13.91 -19.36
N MET A 385 -12.59 -12.96 -20.28
CA MET A 385 -11.52 -13.01 -21.26
C MET A 385 -10.15 -12.99 -20.58
N GLU A 386 -9.90 -12.07 -19.65
CA GLU A 386 -8.63 -12.03 -18.92
C GLU A 386 -8.37 -13.30 -18.09
N VAL A 387 -9.41 -13.94 -17.55
CA VAL A 387 -9.28 -15.27 -16.91
C VAL A 387 -8.84 -16.34 -17.91
N ARG A 388 -9.46 -16.39 -19.09
CA ARG A 388 -9.10 -17.36 -20.14
C ARG A 388 -7.63 -17.18 -20.54
N HIS A 389 -7.14 -15.94 -20.67
CA HIS A 389 -5.75 -15.66 -21.04
C HIS A 389 -4.77 -16.07 -19.95
N SER A 390 -5.08 -15.72 -18.71
CA SER A 390 -4.21 -15.99 -17.56
C SER A 390 -4.07 -17.50 -17.28
N LYS A 391 -5.01 -18.30 -17.78
CA LYS A 391 -4.98 -19.77 -17.70
C LYS A 391 -4.24 -20.46 -18.86
N LEU A 392 -3.83 -19.72 -19.89
CA LEU A 392 -3.18 -20.33 -21.07
C LEU A 392 -1.88 -21.04 -20.72
N ASN A 393 -1.18 -20.59 -19.67
CA ASN A 393 0.02 -21.25 -19.16
C ASN A 393 0.31 -20.89 -17.69
N SER A 394 1.47 -21.31 -17.17
CA SER A 394 1.85 -21.09 -15.76
C SER A 394 2.69 -19.84 -15.50
N SER A 395 2.96 -19.01 -16.51
CA SER A 395 3.77 -17.78 -16.35
C SER A 395 3.10 -16.75 -15.45
N PRO A 396 1.80 -16.41 -15.60
CA PRO A 396 1.10 -15.52 -14.67
C PRO A 396 1.29 -15.92 -13.21
N VAL A 397 1.73 -14.97 -12.37
CA VAL A 397 1.80 -15.17 -10.92
C VAL A 397 0.69 -14.43 -10.19
N MET A 398 0.43 -13.18 -10.56
CA MET A 398 -0.57 -12.31 -9.90
C MET A 398 -1.03 -11.21 -10.87
N PHE A 399 -2.23 -10.69 -10.63
CA PHE A 399 -2.64 -9.41 -11.21
C PHE A 399 -1.97 -8.27 -10.44
N PHE A 400 -1.71 -7.17 -11.13
CA PHE A 400 -1.10 -5.97 -10.59
C PHE A 400 -1.92 -4.74 -10.93
N ILE A 401 -2.08 -3.88 -9.94
CA ILE A 401 -2.54 -2.50 -10.06
C ILE A 401 -1.49 -1.63 -9.40
N ASP A 402 -1.18 -0.48 -9.97
CA ASP A 402 -0.17 0.41 -9.38
C ASP A 402 -0.80 1.17 -8.21
N GLU A 403 -0.93 2.49 -8.34
CA GLU A 403 -1.50 3.36 -7.34
C GLU A 403 -3.02 3.45 -7.48
N PHE A 404 -3.79 3.65 -6.42
CA PHE A 404 -5.26 3.77 -6.47
C PHE A 404 -5.80 4.59 -5.28
N GLU A 405 -6.91 5.29 -5.51
CA GLU A 405 -7.69 6.04 -4.52
C GLU A 405 -8.62 5.15 -3.69
N TYR A 406 -9.00 5.59 -2.49
CA TYR A 406 -9.83 4.80 -1.57
C TYR A 406 -11.14 4.30 -2.20
N ASN A 407 -11.86 5.16 -2.93
CA ASN A 407 -13.13 4.87 -3.57
C ASN A 407 -13.04 3.86 -4.74
N HIS A 408 -11.84 3.40 -5.12
CA HIS A 408 -11.65 2.28 -6.05
C HIS A 408 -11.80 0.90 -5.37
N ILE A 409 -11.67 0.81 -4.04
CA ILE A 409 -11.71 -0.46 -3.30
C ILE A 409 -12.96 -1.30 -3.61
N PRO A 410 -14.18 -0.76 -3.70
CA PRO A 410 -15.36 -1.54 -4.04
C PRO A 410 -15.23 -2.24 -5.39
N ALA A 411 -14.72 -1.53 -6.41
CA ALA A 411 -14.55 -2.06 -7.75
C ALA A 411 -13.43 -3.11 -7.81
N ILE A 412 -12.27 -2.82 -7.20
CA ILE A 412 -11.17 -3.79 -7.06
C ILE A 412 -11.67 -5.08 -6.41
N THR A 413 -12.38 -4.97 -5.30
CA THR A 413 -12.95 -6.11 -4.56
C THR A 413 -13.87 -6.93 -5.45
N TYR A 414 -14.76 -6.27 -6.19
CA TYR A 414 -15.72 -6.93 -7.08
C TYR A 414 -15.05 -7.64 -8.25
N VAL A 415 -14.16 -6.96 -8.97
CA VAL A 415 -13.44 -7.52 -10.12
C VAL A 415 -12.58 -8.70 -9.66
N MET A 416 -11.85 -8.59 -8.55
CA MET A 416 -11.05 -9.70 -8.01
C MET A 416 -11.92 -10.88 -7.59
N LYS A 417 -13.11 -10.64 -7.00
CA LYS A 417 -14.08 -11.71 -6.71
C LYS A 417 -14.55 -12.41 -7.99
N LYS A 418 -14.84 -11.66 -9.06
CA LYS A 418 -15.26 -12.21 -10.34
C LYS A 418 -14.15 -12.97 -11.06
N LEU A 419 -12.91 -12.46 -11.05
CA LEU A 419 -11.74 -13.17 -11.57
C LEU A 419 -11.60 -14.56 -10.93
N ARG A 420 -11.69 -14.64 -9.59
CA ARG A 420 -11.68 -15.92 -8.87
C ARG A 420 -12.88 -16.80 -9.17
N GLN A 421 -14.08 -16.22 -9.21
CA GLN A 421 -15.30 -16.98 -9.53
C GLN A 421 -15.19 -17.63 -10.92
N TYR A 422 -14.78 -16.88 -11.93
CA TYR A 422 -14.63 -17.38 -13.30
C TYR A 422 -13.41 -18.28 -13.47
N SER A 423 -12.42 -18.22 -12.58
CA SER A 423 -11.30 -19.15 -12.56
C SER A 423 -11.61 -20.48 -11.86
N GLY A 424 -12.77 -20.64 -11.24
CA GLY A 424 -13.12 -21.86 -10.48
C GLY A 424 -12.74 -21.81 -9.01
N GLY A 425 -12.30 -20.65 -8.50
CA GLY A 425 -12.24 -20.33 -7.07
C GLY A 425 -10.96 -20.73 -6.31
N SER A 426 -10.18 -21.68 -6.81
CA SER A 426 -8.99 -22.21 -6.11
C SER A 426 -7.65 -21.78 -6.71
N ASP A 427 -7.66 -20.99 -7.76
CA ASP A 427 -6.45 -20.65 -8.53
C ASP A 427 -5.77 -19.41 -7.96
N GLU A 428 -4.62 -19.63 -7.32
CA GLU A 428 -3.81 -18.62 -6.63
C GLU A 428 -3.24 -17.55 -7.57
N ARG A 429 -3.23 -17.77 -8.88
CA ARG A 429 -2.83 -16.75 -9.87
C ARG A 429 -3.78 -15.54 -9.89
N PHE A 430 -5.01 -15.73 -9.42
CA PHE A 430 -6.05 -14.69 -9.37
C PHE A 430 -6.04 -13.95 -8.03
N THR A 431 -4.85 -13.55 -7.62
CA THR A 431 -4.60 -12.68 -6.47
C THR A 431 -4.05 -11.34 -6.93
N LEU A 432 -4.09 -10.35 -6.06
CA LEU A 432 -3.69 -8.98 -6.37
C LEU A 432 -2.35 -8.64 -5.70
N ALA A 433 -1.52 -7.94 -6.46
CA ALA A 433 -0.40 -7.16 -6.00
C ALA A 433 -0.67 -5.67 -6.24
N THR A 434 -0.20 -4.81 -5.36
CA THR A 434 -0.29 -3.34 -5.53
C THR A 434 0.99 -2.67 -5.07
N SER A 435 1.29 -1.49 -5.61
CA SER A 435 2.43 -0.68 -5.18
C SER A 435 2.08 0.19 -3.95
N SER A 436 3.00 1.05 -3.52
CA SER A 436 2.94 1.91 -2.33
C SER A 436 1.85 2.99 -2.40
N THR A 437 0.60 2.56 -2.52
CA THR A 437 -0.66 3.30 -2.51
C THR A 437 -0.92 4.02 -1.19
N TYR A 438 -0.43 3.45 -0.11
CA TYR A 438 -0.96 3.68 1.24
C TYR A 438 -0.76 5.11 1.78
N GLN A 439 0.28 5.81 1.34
CA GLN A 439 0.64 7.11 1.93
C GLN A 439 0.19 8.32 1.11
N TYR A 440 0.21 8.26 -0.23
CA TYR A 440 -0.10 9.43 -1.06
C TYR A 440 -1.51 9.35 -1.65
N TRP A 441 -1.71 8.63 -2.75
CA TRP A 441 -2.99 8.60 -3.49
C TRP A 441 -4.18 8.11 -2.69
N TYR A 442 -3.97 7.13 -1.81
CA TYR A 442 -5.03 6.56 -0.98
C TYR A 442 -5.62 7.57 0.01
N GLN A 443 -4.84 8.58 0.44
CA GLN A 443 -5.22 9.56 1.46
C GLN A 443 -5.65 10.92 0.90
N LEU A 444 -5.42 11.19 -0.40
CA LEU A 444 -5.62 12.54 -0.97
C LEU A 444 -7.02 13.10 -0.74
N HIS A 445 -8.04 12.23 -0.78
CA HIS A 445 -9.43 12.63 -0.64
C HIS A 445 -9.98 12.54 0.78
N LEU A 446 -9.20 11.96 1.69
CA LEU A 446 -9.56 11.83 3.10
C LEU A 446 -9.32 13.17 3.82
N PRO A 447 -10.15 13.49 4.84
CA PRO A 447 -9.92 14.63 5.71
C PRO A 447 -8.46 14.71 6.19
N ALA A 448 -7.92 15.93 6.29
CA ALA A 448 -6.51 16.16 6.64
C ALA A 448 -6.11 15.54 8.00
N ASP A 449 -7.06 15.42 8.92
CA ASP A 449 -6.95 14.80 10.24
C ASP A 449 -7.07 13.27 10.24
N THR A 450 -7.26 12.64 9.07
CA THR A 450 -7.34 11.18 8.97
C THR A 450 -5.96 10.55 9.09
N SER A 451 -5.70 9.84 10.19
CA SER A 451 -4.58 8.91 10.31
C SER A 451 -5.03 7.51 9.94
N LEU A 452 -4.46 6.96 8.87
CA LEU A 452 -4.64 5.54 8.56
C LEU A 452 -3.51 4.77 9.23
N ASP A 453 -3.85 3.71 9.94
CA ASP A 453 -2.89 2.78 10.52
C ASP A 453 -2.88 1.40 9.82
N ILE A 454 -1.99 0.54 10.30
CA ILE A 454 -1.83 -0.82 9.79
C ILE A 454 -3.13 -1.65 9.83
N GLU A 455 -4.03 -1.36 10.75
CA GLU A 455 -5.32 -2.04 10.88
C GLU A 455 -6.27 -1.60 9.75
N HIS A 456 -6.30 -0.31 9.42
CA HIS A 456 -7.03 0.20 8.26
C HIS A 456 -6.53 -0.42 6.95
N PHE A 457 -5.20 -0.47 6.76
CA PHE A 457 -4.61 -1.14 5.60
C PHE A 457 -4.99 -2.63 5.57
N SER A 458 -4.93 -3.32 6.71
CA SER A 458 -5.29 -4.72 6.81
C SER A 458 -6.75 -4.95 6.41
N LYS A 459 -7.68 -4.17 6.97
CA LYS A 459 -9.12 -4.34 6.72
C LYS A 459 -9.48 -4.10 5.25
N TYR A 460 -8.98 -3.02 4.66
CA TYR A 460 -9.43 -2.61 3.32
C TYR A 460 -8.55 -3.14 2.19
N CYS A 461 -7.23 -3.15 2.37
CA CYS A 461 -6.31 -3.65 1.35
C CYS A 461 -6.05 -5.15 1.51
N ILE A 462 -5.88 -5.70 2.72
CA ILE A 462 -5.58 -7.13 2.82
C ILE A 462 -6.86 -7.98 2.83
N ASP A 463 -7.86 -7.61 3.62
CA ASP A 463 -9.03 -8.43 3.86
C ASP A 463 -10.13 -8.22 2.81
N SER A 464 -10.39 -7.00 2.36
CA SER A 464 -11.47 -6.72 1.40
C SER A 464 -11.09 -7.11 -0.04
N ILE A 465 -10.00 -6.54 -0.58
CA ILE A 465 -9.53 -6.87 -1.94
C ILE A 465 -8.81 -8.23 -2.03
N LYS A 466 -8.49 -8.85 -0.87
CA LYS A 466 -7.70 -10.10 -0.76
C LYS A 466 -6.29 -9.94 -1.36
N LEU A 467 -5.61 -8.85 -1.01
CA LEU A 467 -4.22 -8.61 -1.41
C LEU A 467 -3.32 -9.76 -0.92
N ARG A 468 -2.36 -10.14 -1.75
CA ARG A 468 -1.41 -11.23 -1.46
C ARG A 468 0.04 -10.84 -1.64
N ALA A 469 0.31 -9.80 -2.42
CA ALA A 469 1.60 -9.17 -2.44
C ALA A 469 1.49 -7.66 -2.33
N TYR A 470 2.46 -7.04 -1.69
CA TYR A 470 2.61 -5.60 -1.63
C TYR A 470 3.98 -5.24 -2.18
N MET A 471 4.00 -4.33 -3.13
CA MET A 471 5.21 -3.79 -3.68
C MET A 471 5.45 -2.44 -3.02
N ALA A 472 6.48 -2.37 -2.20
CA ALA A 472 6.85 -1.13 -1.55
C ALA A 472 8.07 -0.52 -2.24
N GLY A 473 8.24 0.78 -2.15
CA GLY A 473 9.37 1.46 -2.77
C GLY A 473 9.82 2.64 -1.94
N SER A 474 11.10 2.99 -2.08
CA SER A 474 11.66 4.20 -1.47
C SER A 474 12.74 4.76 -2.38
N TYR A 475 12.85 6.09 -2.40
CA TYR A 475 13.88 6.83 -3.11
C TYR A 475 14.84 7.47 -2.11
N PRO A 476 15.74 6.68 -1.48
CA PRO A 476 16.61 7.17 -0.42
C PRO A 476 17.55 8.28 -0.87
N PHE A 477 17.84 8.42 -2.16
CA PHE A 477 18.78 9.43 -2.67
C PHE A 477 18.06 10.51 -3.49
N ARG A 478 16.93 10.98 -2.95
CA ARG A 478 16.17 12.13 -3.47
C ARG A 478 16.70 13.43 -2.90
N LYS A 479 16.93 14.44 -3.74
CA LYS A 479 17.17 15.81 -3.31
C LYS A 479 15.82 16.51 -3.06
N PRO A 480 15.58 17.08 -1.86
CA PRO A 480 14.36 17.82 -1.59
C PRO A 480 14.29 19.11 -2.43
N LYS A 481 13.06 19.49 -2.78
CA LYS A 481 12.73 20.60 -3.68
C LYS A 481 13.20 21.99 -3.17
N TYR A 482 13.51 22.12 -1.88
CA TYR A 482 13.91 23.38 -1.24
C TYR A 482 15.42 23.45 -0.92
N PRO A 483 16.06 24.63 -1.07
CA PRO A 483 17.51 24.76 -1.23
C PRO A 483 18.31 24.74 0.08
N ASN A 484 17.85 24.07 1.14
CA ASN A 484 18.65 23.98 2.34
C ASN A 484 19.78 22.96 2.13
N ILE A 485 21.03 23.46 2.12
CA ILE A 485 22.25 22.70 1.86
C ILE A 485 22.42 21.49 2.78
N ASN A 486 21.82 21.52 3.98
CA ASN A 486 21.87 20.42 4.94
C ASN A 486 21.10 19.17 4.50
N TYR A 487 20.18 19.29 3.53
CA TYR A 487 19.37 18.17 3.02
C TYR A 487 19.72 17.76 1.60
N GLN A 488 20.81 18.28 1.04
CA GLN A 488 21.27 17.84 -0.26
C GLN A 488 21.93 16.46 -0.16
N THR A 489 21.73 15.64 -1.18
CA THR A 489 22.38 14.33 -1.24
C THR A 489 23.90 14.49 -1.29
N ARG A 490 24.64 13.52 -0.73
CA ARG A 490 26.11 13.51 -0.76
C ARG A 490 26.63 12.31 -1.52
N ILE A 491 27.87 12.43 -1.99
CA ILE A 491 28.69 11.36 -2.56
C ILE A 491 30.12 11.46 -2.01
N PRO A 492 30.83 10.33 -1.84
CA PRO A 492 32.21 10.34 -1.36
C PRO A 492 33.16 10.76 -2.48
N ASN A 493 34.24 11.45 -2.11
CA ASN A 493 35.35 11.81 -3.01
C ASN A 493 36.16 10.62 -3.52
N THR A 494 35.98 9.41 -2.97
CA THR A 494 36.63 8.16 -3.40
C THR A 494 36.00 7.49 -4.62
N LEU A 495 35.02 8.14 -5.27
CA LEU A 495 34.40 7.61 -6.49
C LEU A 495 35.35 7.70 -7.69
N PRO A 496 35.39 6.69 -8.59
CA PRO A 496 36.32 6.67 -9.73
C PRO A 496 36.15 7.85 -10.70
N GLN A 497 34.91 8.33 -10.85
CA GLN A 497 34.59 9.51 -11.64
C GLN A 497 33.55 10.33 -10.88
N ILE A 498 33.70 11.66 -10.93
CA ILE A 498 32.72 12.56 -10.33
C ILE A 498 32.27 13.57 -11.38
N ASN A 499 31.11 13.31 -11.98
CA ASN A 499 30.45 14.27 -12.85
C ASN A 499 29.38 15.04 -12.08
N GLN A 500 29.73 16.22 -11.58
CA GLN A 500 28.84 17.05 -10.76
C GLN A 500 27.55 17.48 -11.49
N GLN A 501 27.57 17.56 -12.83
CA GLN A 501 26.42 18.01 -13.62
C GLN A 501 25.22 17.05 -13.53
N TYR A 502 25.45 15.76 -13.29
CA TYR A 502 24.41 14.71 -13.26
C TYR A 502 24.15 14.11 -11.87
N ALA A 503 25.03 14.39 -10.91
CA ALA A 503 24.98 13.75 -9.59
C ALA A 503 24.04 14.45 -8.59
N TYR A 504 23.68 15.73 -8.81
CA TYR A 504 22.89 16.55 -7.88
C TYR A 504 23.29 16.39 -6.40
N ALA A 505 24.59 16.22 -6.16
CA ALA A 505 25.14 15.83 -4.86
C ALA A 505 26.40 16.62 -4.50
N HIS A 506 26.62 16.80 -3.20
CA HIS A 506 27.87 17.33 -2.67
C HIS A 506 28.91 16.24 -2.53
N ILE A 507 30.14 16.57 -2.95
CA ILE A 507 31.30 15.73 -2.71
C ILE A 507 31.79 16.00 -1.29
N VAL A 508 31.95 14.95 -0.49
CA VAL A 508 32.50 15.04 0.87
C VAL A 508 33.49 13.89 1.12
N ASN A 509 34.27 13.99 2.18
CA ASN A 509 35.17 12.91 2.58
C ASN A 509 34.36 11.70 3.12
N PRO A 510 34.89 10.46 3.07
CA PRO A 510 34.17 9.25 3.45
C PRO A 510 33.54 9.31 4.84
N ASP A 511 34.26 9.76 5.86
CA ASP A 511 33.72 9.84 7.23
C ASP A 511 32.48 10.73 7.31
N GLN A 512 32.50 11.88 6.63
CA GLN A 512 31.36 12.81 6.55
C GLN A 512 30.20 12.25 5.70
N TYR A 513 30.52 11.45 4.68
CA TYR A 513 29.52 10.79 3.85
C TYR A 513 28.85 9.65 4.63
N GLU A 514 29.60 8.81 5.33
CA GLU A 514 29.04 7.66 6.04
C GLU A 514 28.15 8.09 7.20
N GLU A 515 28.58 9.09 7.99
CA GLU A 515 27.77 9.66 9.07
C GLU A 515 26.47 10.24 8.52
N TRP A 516 26.56 11.07 7.46
CA TRP A 516 25.38 11.60 6.78
C TRP A 516 24.48 10.49 6.27
N LEU A 517 25.03 9.47 5.61
CA LEU A 517 24.25 8.39 5.03
C LEU A 517 23.45 7.65 6.11
N GLN A 518 24.07 7.36 7.26
CA GLN A 518 23.35 6.67 8.34
C GLN A 518 22.22 7.52 8.88
N ASP A 519 22.50 8.79 9.20
CA ASP A 519 21.52 9.70 9.76
C ASP A 519 20.39 9.96 8.76
N TYR A 520 20.73 10.01 7.47
CA TYR A 520 19.78 10.25 6.38
C TYR A 520 18.87 9.06 6.12
N LEU A 521 19.36 7.82 6.20
CA LEU A 521 18.56 6.60 6.02
C LEU A 521 17.65 6.28 7.23
N GLU A 522 17.98 6.83 8.41
CA GLU A 522 17.32 6.56 9.70
C GLU A 522 16.30 7.66 10.09
N ILE A 523 16.01 8.63 9.21
CA ILE A 523 15.04 9.70 9.47
C ILE A 523 13.64 9.11 9.66
N GLN A 524 13.02 9.42 10.81
CA GLN A 524 11.64 9.01 11.11
C GLN A 524 10.59 9.95 10.49
N ASN A 525 10.86 11.26 10.47
CA ASN A 525 9.94 12.30 9.97
C ASN A 525 10.67 13.25 9.01
N PRO A 526 10.72 12.98 7.69
CA PRO A 526 11.36 13.87 6.76
C PRO A 526 10.55 15.15 6.57
N LEU A 527 11.26 16.24 6.34
CA LEU A 527 10.67 17.47 5.81
C LEU A 527 10.33 17.22 4.33
N SER A 528 9.04 17.05 4.02
CA SER A 528 8.45 16.89 2.67
C SER A 528 8.91 15.66 1.85
N GLU A 529 7.93 14.82 1.49
CA GLU A 529 7.95 13.91 0.32
C GLU A 529 9.07 12.83 0.27
N GLY A 530 9.14 11.94 1.28
CA GLY A 530 9.72 10.59 1.11
C GLY A 530 11.25 10.46 1.00
N SER A 531 12.01 11.55 1.14
CA SER A 531 13.48 11.48 1.13
C SER A 531 14.03 10.95 2.48
N GLY A 532 14.98 10.00 2.46
CA GLY A 532 15.64 9.46 3.67
C GLY A 532 14.88 8.41 4.50
N GLN A 533 13.64 8.05 4.18
CA GLN A 533 12.84 7.12 5.00
C GLN A 533 13.12 5.63 4.79
N PHE A 534 14.23 5.24 4.15
CA PHE A 534 14.43 3.87 3.69
C PHE A 534 14.34 2.82 4.81
N ILE A 535 14.94 3.08 5.98
CA ILE A 535 14.89 2.15 7.11
C ILE A 535 13.52 2.13 7.77
N THR A 536 12.90 3.30 7.94
CA THR A 536 11.54 3.43 8.46
C THR A 536 10.55 2.66 7.60
N GLU A 537 10.66 2.80 6.28
CA GLU A 537 9.83 2.10 5.31
C GLU A 537 10.04 0.57 5.42
N CYS A 538 11.30 0.10 5.45
CA CYS A 538 11.61 -1.32 5.67
C CYS A 538 10.97 -1.87 6.96
N LYS A 539 10.97 -1.10 8.06
CA LYS A 539 10.34 -1.49 9.33
C LYS A 539 8.81 -1.57 9.21
N ASN A 540 8.18 -0.54 8.66
CA ASN A 540 6.73 -0.48 8.48
C ASN A 540 6.21 -1.63 7.60
N ILE A 541 6.92 -1.91 6.50
CA ILE A 541 6.53 -2.99 5.60
C ILE A 541 6.75 -4.36 6.21
N ARG A 542 7.81 -4.52 7.02
CA ARG A 542 8.02 -5.77 7.76
C ARG A 542 6.86 -6.02 8.72
N GLU A 543 6.40 -5.00 9.44
CA GLU A 543 5.22 -5.11 10.32
C GLU A 543 3.96 -5.53 9.55
N ILE A 544 3.75 -4.97 8.35
CA ILE A 544 2.68 -5.41 7.42
C ILE A 544 2.84 -6.90 7.07
N SER A 545 4.04 -7.32 6.66
CA SER A 545 4.32 -8.69 6.25
C SER A 545 4.10 -9.67 7.41
N ASP A 546 4.59 -9.35 8.61
CA ASP A 546 4.53 -10.21 9.80
C ASP A 546 3.09 -10.40 10.29
N THR A 547 2.28 -9.34 10.29
CA THR A 547 0.91 -9.37 10.82
C THR A 547 -0.03 -10.22 9.97
N ARG A 548 0.19 -10.26 8.64
CA ARG A 548 -0.79 -10.82 7.68
C ARG A 548 -0.20 -11.83 6.70
N ASN A 549 1.07 -12.20 6.86
CA ASN A 549 1.80 -13.13 5.99
C ASN A 549 1.75 -12.72 4.51
N LEU A 550 1.98 -11.43 4.26
CA LEU A 550 1.94 -10.84 2.93
C LEU A 550 3.30 -10.96 2.24
N LEU A 551 3.33 -11.36 0.97
CA LEU A 551 4.55 -11.32 0.17
C LEU A 551 4.92 -9.86 -0.08
N VAL A 552 6.13 -9.47 0.29
CA VAL A 552 6.62 -8.12 -0.01
C VAL A 552 7.68 -8.15 -1.10
N LEU A 553 7.49 -7.31 -2.12
CA LEU A 553 8.50 -6.98 -3.12
C LEU A 553 9.00 -5.57 -2.85
N PHE A 554 10.31 -5.37 -2.75
CA PHE A 554 10.87 -4.03 -2.53
C PHE A 554 11.44 -3.46 -3.82
N ALA A 555 10.88 -2.35 -4.27
CA ALA A 555 11.38 -1.54 -5.36
C ALA A 555 12.58 -0.69 -4.91
N LEU A 556 13.74 -1.01 -5.46
CA LEU A 556 15.01 -0.39 -5.09
C LEU A 556 15.31 0.77 -6.04
N GLN A 557 15.69 1.93 -5.50
CA GLN A 557 16.23 2.99 -6.35
C GLN A 557 17.48 2.46 -7.07
N THR A 558 17.41 2.34 -8.38
CA THR A 558 18.55 2.00 -9.25
C THR A 558 18.64 2.96 -10.43
N HIS A 559 17.95 4.08 -10.33
CA HIS A 559 17.77 5.04 -11.40
C HIS A 559 18.10 6.45 -10.94
N ALA A 560 18.34 7.32 -11.91
CA ALA A 560 18.35 8.77 -11.73
C ALA A 560 17.15 9.37 -12.46
N HIS A 561 16.63 10.48 -11.95
CA HIS A 561 15.46 11.17 -12.48
C HIS A 561 15.58 12.68 -12.21
N ASN A 562 15.21 13.51 -13.17
CA ASN A 562 15.29 14.97 -13.08
C ASN A 562 14.02 15.70 -13.57
N PHE A 563 12.83 15.12 -13.40
CA PHE A 563 11.58 15.74 -13.86
C PHE A 563 10.84 16.48 -12.73
N GLU A 564 10.34 15.74 -11.73
CA GLU A 564 9.62 16.28 -10.56
C GLU A 564 10.37 16.03 -9.25
N ASP A 565 11.09 14.90 -9.22
CA ASP A 565 11.96 14.49 -8.13
C ASP A 565 13.39 14.49 -8.64
N TYR A 566 14.26 15.27 -7.98
CA TYR A 566 15.69 15.27 -8.25
C TYR A 566 16.31 14.01 -7.63
N LEU A 567 16.29 12.89 -8.34
CA LEU A 567 16.87 11.62 -7.92
C LEU A 567 18.25 11.45 -8.53
N ARG A 568 19.28 11.33 -7.69
CA ARG A 568 20.61 10.99 -8.19
C ARG A 568 20.74 9.49 -8.45
N GLU A 569 21.66 9.13 -9.34
CA GLU A 569 21.98 7.71 -9.53
C GLU A 569 22.68 7.17 -8.27
N PRO A 570 22.32 5.98 -7.78
CA PRO A 570 23.04 5.35 -6.68
C PRO A 570 24.37 4.73 -7.14
N THR A 571 25.34 4.68 -6.24
CA THR A 571 26.61 3.95 -6.43
C THR A 571 26.38 2.44 -6.37
N ASN A 572 27.35 1.65 -6.83
CA ASN A 572 27.28 0.19 -6.72
C ASN A 572 27.22 -0.27 -5.24
N GLU A 573 27.93 0.41 -4.35
CA GLU A 573 27.92 0.19 -2.91
C GLU A 573 26.54 0.46 -2.31
N GLU A 574 25.90 1.56 -2.70
CA GLU A 574 24.55 1.92 -2.24
C GLU A 574 23.51 0.89 -2.70
N ILE A 575 23.58 0.42 -3.95
CA ILE A 575 22.70 -0.64 -4.46
C ILE A 575 22.88 -1.92 -3.63
N ARG A 576 24.12 -2.34 -3.35
CA ARG A 576 24.39 -3.50 -2.48
C ARG A 576 23.82 -3.30 -1.09
N MET A 577 24.03 -2.12 -0.49
CA MET A 577 23.55 -1.81 0.85
C MET A 577 22.02 -1.91 0.91
N MET A 578 21.31 -1.31 -0.06
CA MET A 578 19.85 -1.36 -0.09
C MET A 578 19.32 -2.79 -0.25
N VAL A 579 19.85 -3.57 -1.20
CA VAL A 579 19.45 -4.97 -1.42
C VAL A 579 19.62 -5.80 -0.15
N ASN A 580 20.80 -5.73 0.46
CA ASN A 580 21.12 -6.53 1.64
C ASN A 580 20.33 -6.09 2.87
N THR A 581 20.05 -4.78 3.01
CA THR A 581 19.21 -4.26 4.08
C THR A 581 17.78 -4.78 3.95
N VAL A 582 17.17 -4.69 2.77
CA VAL A 582 15.83 -5.23 2.49
C VAL A 582 15.74 -6.73 2.81
N ILE A 583 16.75 -7.51 2.43
CA ILE A 583 16.82 -8.95 2.75
C ILE A 583 16.91 -9.19 4.26
N SER A 584 17.67 -8.37 4.99
CA SER A 584 17.78 -8.48 6.45
C SER A 584 16.42 -8.31 7.15
N TYR A 585 15.49 -7.55 6.55
CA TYR A 585 14.12 -7.37 7.03
C TYR A 585 13.15 -8.49 6.58
N GLY A 586 13.62 -9.52 5.87
CA GLY A 586 12.80 -10.67 5.48
C GLY A 586 11.89 -10.44 4.28
N MET A 587 12.17 -9.45 3.43
CA MET A 587 11.38 -9.22 2.22
C MET A 587 11.49 -10.40 1.24
N GLY A 588 10.42 -10.69 0.49
CA GLY A 588 10.31 -11.89 -0.35
C GLY A 588 10.78 -11.72 -1.80
N GLY A 589 11.13 -10.50 -2.20
CA GLY A 589 11.69 -10.20 -3.50
C GLY A 589 12.10 -8.74 -3.68
N ILE A 590 12.78 -8.47 -4.79
CA ILE A 590 13.21 -7.11 -5.18
C ILE A 590 12.82 -6.79 -6.62
N MET A 591 12.56 -5.50 -6.84
CA MET A 591 12.25 -4.92 -8.14
C MET A 591 13.23 -3.78 -8.44
N TYR A 592 13.85 -3.82 -9.61
CA TYR A 592 14.66 -2.73 -10.14
C TYR A 592 13.84 -1.82 -11.07
N TYR A 593 14.45 -0.79 -11.63
CA TYR A 593 13.82 0.09 -12.63
C TYR A 593 14.46 -0.09 -14.01
N TRP A 594 13.73 -0.70 -14.95
CA TRP A 594 14.16 -0.97 -16.33
C TRP A 594 13.53 0.02 -17.31
N TYR A 595 14.09 1.22 -17.39
CA TYR A 595 13.76 2.19 -18.44
C TYR A 595 15.03 2.98 -18.83
N GLY A 596 15.06 3.48 -20.05
CA GLY A 596 16.09 4.43 -20.50
C GLY A 596 15.58 5.87 -20.51
N ALA A 597 16.49 6.82 -20.73
CA ALA A 597 16.23 8.26 -20.76
C ALA A 597 14.91 8.63 -21.46
N PHE A 598 13.88 8.98 -20.68
CA PHE A 598 12.80 9.83 -21.18
C PHE A 598 13.36 11.25 -21.24
N GLY A 599 13.54 11.76 -22.46
CA GLY A 599 14.19 13.05 -22.70
C GLY A 599 14.50 13.33 -24.17
N GLN A 600 13.78 12.71 -25.11
CA GLN A 600 13.61 13.31 -26.42
C GLN A 600 12.28 14.05 -26.40
N ASP A 601 12.30 15.34 -26.73
CA ASP A 601 11.11 15.97 -27.26
C ASP A 601 10.61 15.16 -28.47
N ASN A 602 9.34 15.30 -28.82
CA ASN A 602 8.74 14.68 -30.00
C ASN A 602 9.35 15.18 -31.34
N GLN A 603 10.55 15.76 -31.33
CA GLN A 603 11.21 16.39 -32.47
C GLN A 603 12.63 15.85 -32.71
N GLY A 604 13.04 14.79 -32.00
CA GLY A 604 14.30 14.09 -32.28
C GLY A 604 15.55 14.88 -31.90
N GLY A 605 15.42 15.85 -30.99
CA GLY A 605 16.55 16.60 -30.43
C GLY A 605 17.39 15.78 -29.46
N ILE A 606 18.63 16.25 -29.26
CA ILE A 606 19.58 15.79 -28.24
C ILE A 606 18.91 15.82 -26.86
N ILE A 607 19.29 14.87 -25.98
CA ILE A 607 18.95 14.82 -24.55
C ILE A 607 18.97 16.26 -24.01
N ASP A 608 17.80 16.84 -23.72
CA ASP A 608 17.75 18.11 -23.00
C ASP A 608 18.43 17.85 -21.65
N GLU A 609 19.56 18.52 -21.41
CA GLU A 609 20.39 18.39 -20.21
C GLU A 609 19.58 18.61 -18.93
N ASN A 610 18.36 19.16 -19.06
CA ASN A 610 17.43 19.49 -17.99
C ASN A 610 16.36 18.43 -17.70
N ASN A 611 16.17 17.38 -18.50
CA ASN A 611 15.12 16.37 -18.29
C ASN A 611 15.57 14.97 -18.74
N PHE A 612 16.08 14.15 -17.81
CA PHE A 612 16.45 12.76 -18.09
C PHE A 612 15.97 11.80 -16.98
N SER A 613 15.66 10.56 -17.36
CA SER A 613 15.29 9.48 -16.44
C SER A 613 15.95 8.16 -16.86
N VAL A 614 16.94 7.66 -16.12
CA VAL A 614 17.78 6.52 -16.53
C VAL A 614 17.81 5.42 -15.47
N GLY A 615 17.44 4.20 -15.85
CA GLY A 615 17.44 3.02 -14.98
C GLY A 615 18.67 2.12 -15.17
N ILE A 616 18.45 0.80 -15.13
CA ILE A 616 19.51 -0.21 -15.39
C ILE A 616 19.74 -0.50 -16.88
N ALA A 617 18.97 0.16 -17.76
CA ALA A 617 19.11 0.10 -19.21
C ALA A 617 19.23 1.52 -19.81
N ASN A 618 19.85 1.59 -20.99
CA ASN A 618 19.94 2.80 -21.81
C ASN A 618 18.94 2.70 -22.96
N LYS A 619 18.32 3.84 -23.29
CA LYS A 619 17.51 4.03 -24.50
C LYS A 619 18.04 5.25 -25.24
N LEU A 620 18.82 5.04 -26.29
CA LEU A 620 19.45 6.12 -27.05
C LEU A 620 18.55 6.54 -28.22
N GLY A 621 17.41 7.15 -27.89
CA GLY A 621 16.42 7.65 -28.85
C GLY A 621 15.07 6.93 -28.77
N GLU A 622 14.01 7.57 -29.25
CA GLU A 622 12.61 7.12 -29.10
C GLU A 622 12.37 5.71 -29.67
N ASN A 623 13.04 5.37 -30.77
CA ASN A 623 12.94 4.10 -31.49
C ASN A 623 14.10 3.13 -31.22
N ALA A 624 15.04 3.48 -30.34
CA ALA A 624 16.15 2.60 -30.01
C ALA A 624 15.71 1.46 -29.09
N ASN A 625 16.27 0.28 -29.31
CA ASN A 625 16.13 -0.83 -28.37
C ASN A 625 16.79 -0.46 -27.04
N LEU A 626 16.21 -0.97 -25.95
CA LEU A 626 16.85 -0.90 -24.66
C LEU A 626 18.14 -1.73 -24.70
N THR A 627 19.20 -1.18 -24.15
CA THR A 627 20.51 -1.84 -24.05
C THR A 627 20.98 -1.82 -22.61
N PRO A 628 21.73 -2.83 -22.14
CA PRO A 628 22.34 -2.81 -20.82
C PRO A 628 23.13 -1.52 -20.55
N ARG A 629 22.90 -0.90 -19.39
CA ARG A 629 23.72 0.23 -18.94
C ARG A 629 24.95 -0.28 -18.19
N TYR A 630 26.04 -0.47 -18.92
CA TYR A 630 27.26 -1.07 -18.39
C TYR A 630 27.91 -0.25 -17.26
N THR A 631 27.93 1.08 -17.37
CA THR A 631 28.51 1.97 -16.34
C THR A 631 27.49 2.96 -15.76
N ASN A 632 27.64 3.30 -14.47
CA ASN A 632 26.91 4.42 -13.85
C ASN A 632 27.65 5.76 -14.08
N PHE A 633 27.07 6.87 -13.63
CA PHE A 633 27.67 8.21 -13.73
C PHE A 633 29.02 8.37 -12.99
N TYR A 634 29.37 7.40 -12.14
CA TYR A 634 30.61 7.38 -11.37
C TYR A 634 31.68 6.48 -11.96
N GLY A 635 31.47 5.99 -13.20
CA GLY A 635 32.40 5.11 -13.90
C GLY A 635 32.42 3.66 -13.39
N GLN A 636 31.53 3.29 -12.48
CA GLN A 636 31.48 1.93 -11.92
C GLN A 636 30.70 0.98 -12.84
N GLN A 637 31.09 -0.30 -12.86
CA GLN A 637 30.46 -1.35 -13.67
C GLN A 637 29.07 -1.74 -13.12
N LYS A 638 28.04 -0.93 -13.43
CA LYS A 638 26.68 -1.05 -12.92
C LYS A 638 26.01 -2.36 -13.33
N PHE A 639 25.98 -2.68 -14.62
CA PHE A 639 25.27 -3.86 -15.11
C PHE A 639 25.86 -5.15 -14.53
N ALA A 640 27.19 -5.25 -14.53
CA ALA A 640 27.89 -6.40 -13.96
C ALA A 640 27.60 -6.56 -12.46
N GLU A 641 27.50 -5.45 -11.71
CA GLU A 641 27.17 -5.49 -10.30
C GLU A 641 25.76 -5.99 -10.04
N ILE A 642 24.76 -5.56 -10.82
CA ILE A 642 23.40 -6.09 -10.75
C ILE A 642 23.37 -7.59 -11.05
N CYS A 643 24.06 -8.04 -12.10
CA CYS A 643 24.19 -9.47 -12.41
C CYS A 643 24.82 -10.26 -11.26
N ARG A 644 25.86 -9.71 -10.62
CA ARG A 644 26.54 -10.32 -9.47
C ARG A 644 25.61 -10.44 -8.27
N ILE A 645 24.87 -9.37 -7.94
CA ILE A 645 23.88 -9.37 -6.87
C ILE A 645 22.82 -10.46 -7.13
N ASN A 646 22.21 -10.48 -8.31
CA ASN A 646 21.14 -11.45 -8.61
C ASN A 646 21.65 -12.90 -8.66
N THR A 647 22.91 -13.12 -9.04
CA THR A 647 23.54 -14.44 -8.95
C THR A 647 23.61 -14.93 -7.51
N ILE A 648 23.98 -14.06 -6.57
CA ILE A 648 23.99 -14.36 -5.12
C ILE A 648 22.56 -14.62 -4.63
N LEU A 649 21.60 -13.77 -4.98
CA LEU A 649 20.20 -13.95 -4.57
C LEU A 649 19.60 -15.26 -5.07
N ARG A 650 19.94 -15.67 -6.30
CA ARG A 650 19.52 -16.97 -6.84
C ARG A 650 20.04 -18.14 -6.01
N LYS A 651 21.27 -18.04 -5.47
CA LYS A 651 21.85 -19.04 -4.57
C LYS A 651 21.20 -19.01 -3.18
N TRP A 652 20.92 -17.83 -2.65
CA TRP A 652 20.25 -17.67 -1.35
C TRP A 652 18.75 -18.00 -1.40
N SER A 653 18.14 -17.98 -2.58
CA SER A 653 16.70 -18.14 -2.81
C SER A 653 16.04 -19.29 -2.03
N PRO A 654 16.59 -20.52 -1.98
CA PRO A 654 16.00 -21.61 -1.19
C PRO A 654 15.93 -21.32 0.32
N TYR A 655 16.96 -20.65 0.85
CA TYR A 655 17.04 -20.29 2.26
C TYR A 655 16.11 -19.15 2.61
N LEU A 656 16.12 -18.07 1.82
CA LEU A 656 15.29 -16.87 2.04
C LEU A 656 13.80 -17.21 2.11
N LYS A 657 13.36 -18.22 1.34
CA LYS A 657 11.98 -18.73 1.41
C LYS A 657 11.66 -19.55 2.65
N SER A 658 12.64 -20.30 3.14
CA SER A 658 12.45 -21.20 4.28
C SER A 658 12.31 -20.46 5.62
N PHE A 659 12.67 -19.18 5.65
CA PHE A 659 12.63 -18.39 6.86
C PHE A 659 11.19 -18.04 7.25
N ASN A 660 10.94 -18.11 8.55
CA ASN A 660 9.70 -17.63 9.13
C ASN A 660 9.83 -16.13 9.38
N ASN A 661 9.07 -15.31 8.64
CA ASN A 661 9.10 -13.85 8.74
C ASN A 661 8.92 -13.35 10.19
N VAL A 662 8.03 -13.96 10.97
CA VAL A 662 7.79 -13.61 12.39
C VAL A 662 9.02 -13.83 13.27
N SER A 663 9.90 -14.75 12.89
CA SER A 663 11.15 -15.06 13.61
C SER A 663 12.38 -14.40 13.00
N THR A 664 12.25 -13.76 11.84
CA THR A 664 13.29 -12.96 11.22
C THR A 664 13.35 -11.62 11.95
N ASN A 665 14.51 -11.20 12.45
CA ASN A 665 14.68 -9.90 13.08
C ASN A 665 15.87 -9.16 12.48
N SER A 666 15.74 -7.84 12.33
CA SER A 666 16.80 -6.97 11.83
C SER A 666 17.05 -5.82 12.78
N TYR A 667 18.32 -5.51 13.03
CA TYR A 667 18.76 -4.56 14.05
C TYR A 667 19.84 -3.61 13.53
N ILE A 668 19.70 -2.34 13.87
CA ILE A 668 20.69 -1.29 13.67
C ILE A 668 21.67 -1.29 14.85
N TYR A 669 22.88 -1.79 14.65
CA TYR A 669 23.79 -2.05 15.77
C TYR A 669 24.30 -0.79 16.49
N ARG A 670 24.42 0.34 15.77
CA ARG A 670 24.79 1.63 16.40
C ARG A 670 23.70 2.14 17.36
N ASN A 671 22.43 1.83 17.10
CA ASN A 671 21.30 2.25 17.93
C ASN A 671 21.31 1.47 19.25
N SER A 672 21.29 2.19 20.38
CA SER A 672 21.46 1.56 21.70
C SER A 672 20.31 0.63 22.10
N GLU A 673 19.08 0.95 21.73
CA GLU A 673 17.90 0.15 22.04
C GLU A 673 17.89 -1.13 21.20
N GLU A 674 18.05 -0.98 19.89
CA GLU A 674 18.09 -2.11 18.95
C GLU A 674 19.27 -3.04 19.25
N ARG A 675 20.46 -2.49 19.57
CA ARG A 675 21.61 -3.28 19.98
C ARG A 675 21.33 -4.05 21.26
N THR A 676 20.76 -3.42 22.27
CA THR A 676 20.46 -4.10 23.55
C THR A 676 19.47 -5.24 23.31
N ASN A 677 18.44 -5.01 22.50
CA ASN A 677 17.50 -6.06 22.11
C ASN A 677 18.20 -7.20 21.35
N PHE A 678 19.04 -6.88 20.36
CA PHE A 678 19.82 -7.85 19.60
C PHE A 678 20.71 -8.73 20.49
N LEU A 679 21.46 -8.12 21.41
CA LEU A 679 22.39 -8.84 22.29
C LEU A 679 21.67 -9.71 23.32
N ASN A 680 20.47 -9.32 23.76
CA ASN A 680 19.71 -10.06 24.77
C ASN A 680 18.86 -11.19 24.18
N ASN A 681 18.45 -11.08 22.91
CA ASN A 681 17.47 -11.98 22.30
C ASN A 681 18.05 -12.84 21.17
N THR A 682 19.35 -12.77 20.92
CA THR A 682 20.02 -13.58 19.89
C THR A 682 21.21 -14.34 20.45
N TYR A 683 21.80 -15.21 19.63
CA TYR A 683 22.99 -15.98 19.96
C TYR A 683 24.31 -15.22 19.67
N ILE A 684 24.22 -13.92 19.35
CA ILE A 684 25.35 -13.03 19.12
C ILE A 684 25.44 -12.07 20.31
N ASN A 685 26.56 -12.07 21.03
CA ASN A 685 26.80 -11.21 22.20
C ASN A 685 27.73 -10.03 21.90
N GLY A 686 28.15 -9.84 20.66
CA GLY A 686 28.87 -8.65 20.25
C GLY A 686 29.21 -8.59 18.77
N ILE A 687 29.30 -7.37 18.24
CA ILE A 687 29.88 -7.04 16.94
C ILE A 687 30.85 -5.88 17.12
N GLU A 688 32.03 -6.01 16.52
CA GLU A 688 33.05 -4.98 16.45
C GLU A 688 33.46 -4.76 15.00
N THR A 689 33.70 -3.50 14.64
CA THR A 689 34.21 -3.13 13.31
C THR A 689 35.53 -2.41 13.44
N TYR A 690 36.39 -2.59 12.44
CA TYR A 690 37.73 -2.00 12.41
C TYR A 690 38.00 -1.47 11.01
N GLY A 691 38.75 -0.37 10.95
CA GLY A 691 39.35 0.09 9.70
C GLY A 691 40.16 -1.04 9.03
N PRO A 692 40.28 -1.06 7.70
CA PRO A 692 41.15 -2.01 7.04
C PRO A 692 42.62 -1.67 7.35
N SER A 693 43.22 -2.38 8.32
CA SER A 693 44.68 -2.44 8.50
C SER A 693 45.33 -3.31 7.44
N HIS A 694 46.53 -2.91 6.99
CA HIS A 694 47.29 -3.56 5.92
C HIS A 694 48.04 -4.84 6.36
N SER A 695 48.06 -5.20 7.65
CA SER A 695 49.06 -6.17 8.13
C SER A 695 48.55 -7.35 8.97
N ASN A 696 47.32 -7.36 9.50
CA ASN A 696 46.76 -8.56 10.14
C ASN A 696 45.24 -8.50 10.37
N PRO A 697 44.40 -9.40 9.83
CA PRO A 697 42.98 -9.49 10.17
C PRO A 697 42.71 -9.87 11.65
N ASP A 698 43.67 -10.51 12.32
CA ASP A 698 43.57 -10.86 13.76
C ASP A 698 43.92 -9.69 14.70
N ASN A 699 44.61 -8.66 14.17
CA ASN A 699 44.90 -7.43 14.89
C ASN A 699 44.66 -6.21 13.97
N PRO A 700 43.39 -5.92 13.64
CA PRO A 700 43.02 -4.99 12.58
C PRO A 700 43.20 -3.50 12.94
N GLY A 701 43.79 -3.18 14.09
CA GLY A 701 44.04 -1.81 14.56
C GLY A 701 42.92 -1.28 15.46
N ASP A 702 42.67 0.02 15.38
CA ASP A 702 41.71 0.70 16.25
C ASP A 702 40.27 0.28 15.93
N ARG A 703 39.56 -0.10 16.99
CA ARG A 703 38.15 -0.47 16.94
C ARG A 703 37.31 0.78 16.72
N ASP A 704 36.36 0.71 15.78
CA ASP A 704 35.34 1.75 15.64
C ASP A 704 34.55 1.86 16.96
N PRO A 705 34.35 3.07 17.51
CA PRO A 705 33.43 3.24 18.63
C PRO A 705 32.02 2.82 18.21
N VAL A 706 31.21 2.36 19.16
CA VAL A 706 29.92 1.70 18.89
C VAL A 706 28.97 2.57 18.05
N TYR A 707 28.96 3.88 18.26
CA TYR A 707 28.10 4.81 17.50
C TYR A 707 28.52 4.96 16.02
N LEU A 708 29.75 4.55 15.68
CA LEU A 708 30.26 4.45 14.31
C LEU A 708 30.21 3.02 13.77
N THR A 709 29.75 2.02 14.52
CA THR A 709 29.57 0.64 14.05
C THR A 709 28.32 0.55 13.15
N TYR A 710 28.46 1.02 11.90
CA TYR A 710 27.40 1.13 10.90
C TYR A 710 27.03 -0.23 10.29
N ILE A 711 26.49 -1.11 11.11
CA ILE A 711 26.10 -2.48 10.77
C ILE A 711 24.58 -2.65 10.91
N GLN A 712 23.96 -3.27 9.90
CA GLN A 712 22.65 -3.93 10.03
C GLN A 712 22.89 -5.41 10.32
N ALA A 713 22.27 -5.93 11.38
CA ALA A 713 22.34 -7.35 11.74
C ALA A 713 20.97 -8.00 11.59
N GLY A 714 20.85 -8.96 10.67
CA GLY A 714 19.67 -9.81 10.50
C GLY A 714 19.89 -11.18 11.13
N VAL A 715 18.89 -11.71 11.83
CA VAL A 715 18.84 -13.11 12.31
C VAL A 715 17.58 -13.78 11.77
N PHE A 716 17.70 -15.02 11.34
CA PHE A 716 16.62 -15.76 10.70
C PHE A 716 16.46 -17.15 11.30
N LYS A 717 15.24 -17.67 11.24
CA LYS A 717 14.90 -19.01 11.72
C LYS A 717 14.09 -19.76 10.68
N ASN A 718 14.51 -20.98 10.38
CA ASN A 718 13.71 -21.95 9.64
C ASN A 718 12.88 -22.78 10.64
N SER A 719 11.61 -23.06 10.34
CA SER A 719 10.70 -23.77 11.24
C SER A 719 11.04 -25.26 11.44
N GLU A 720 11.88 -25.83 10.58
CA GLU A 720 12.07 -27.29 10.51
C GLU A 720 13.52 -27.77 10.74
N GLU A 721 14.46 -26.87 11.10
CA GLU A 721 15.88 -27.23 11.20
C GLU A 721 16.58 -26.70 12.47
N ASN A 722 17.51 -27.51 13.02
CA ASN A 722 18.46 -27.10 14.08
C ASN A 722 19.62 -26.27 13.49
N LYS A 723 19.31 -25.26 12.67
CA LYS A 723 20.28 -24.34 12.07
C LYS A 723 19.95 -22.91 12.45
N ASN A 724 21.00 -22.14 12.73
CA ASN A 724 20.90 -20.72 13.03
C ASN A 724 21.44 -19.93 11.83
N TYR A 725 20.71 -18.89 11.43
CA TYR A 725 21.05 -18.07 10.28
C TYR A 725 21.21 -16.61 10.72
N PHE A 726 22.22 -15.94 10.19
CA PHE A 726 22.42 -14.51 10.37
C PHE A 726 22.97 -13.86 9.10
N MET A 727 22.80 -12.56 9.01
CA MET A 727 23.31 -11.71 7.93
C MET A 727 23.86 -10.43 8.55
N ILE A 728 25.10 -10.08 8.20
CA ILE A 728 25.72 -8.82 8.59
C ILE A 728 25.88 -7.95 7.35
N VAL A 729 25.26 -6.77 7.37
CA VAL A 729 25.35 -5.79 6.29
C VAL A 729 26.19 -4.62 6.76
N ASN A 730 27.30 -4.36 6.04
CA ASN A 730 28.00 -3.10 6.17
C ASN A 730 27.17 -2.01 5.47
N ARG A 731 26.65 -1.06 6.24
CA ARG A 731 25.84 0.05 5.71
C ARG A 731 26.67 1.23 5.22
N ARG A 732 28.00 1.07 5.21
CA ARG A 732 28.91 2.05 4.62
C ARG A 732 28.99 1.88 3.11
N CYS A 733 29.05 3.00 2.40
CA CYS A 733 28.94 3.01 0.93
C CYS A 733 30.07 3.73 0.20
N SER A 734 31.10 4.22 0.88
CA SER A 734 32.27 4.79 0.24
C SER A 734 33.13 3.70 -0.39
N PRO A 735 33.40 3.75 -1.70
CA PRO A 735 34.35 2.86 -2.34
C PRO A 735 35.72 2.96 -1.65
N TYR A 736 36.46 1.85 -1.64
CA TYR A 736 37.86 1.83 -1.27
C TYR A 736 38.69 2.38 -2.42
N ASP A 737 39.52 3.39 -2.15
CA ASP A 737 40.44 3.95 -3.13
C ASP A 737 41.83 3.34 -2.91
N PHE A 738 42.19 2.41 -3.80
CA PHE A 738 43.50 1.74 -3.76
C PHE A 738 44.66 2.69 -4.08
N ASP A 739 44.42 3.72 -4.89
CA ASP A 739 45.46 4.60 -5.40
C ASP A 739 45.84 5.66 -4.34
N ASN A 740 44.86 6.10 -3.53
CA ASN A 740 45.06 7.09 -2.47
C ASN A 740 45.17 6.48 -1.06
N ASN A 741 45.17 5.15 -0.94
CA ASN A 741 45.17 4.42 0.33
C ASN A 741 44.03 4.88 1.27
N GLU A 742 42.88 5.24 0.69
CA GLU A 742 41.72 5.73 1.42
C GLU A 742 40.79 4.55 1.71
N ASN A 743 40.70 4.22 3.00
CA ASN A 743 39.99 3.04 3.49
C ASN A 743 38.49 3.00 3.14
N GLY A 744 37.93 4.14 2.74
CA GLY A 744 36.52 4.30 2.41
C GLY A 744 35.60 3.67 3.47
N GLY A 745 34.57 2.97 3.00
CA GLY A 745 33.57 2.30 3.82
C GLY A 745 33.92 0.87 4.22
N ARG A 746 35.03 0.30 3.71
CA ARG A 746 35.40 -1.10 3.98
C ARG A 746 35.77 -1.27 5.46
N ARG A 747 35.34 -2.37 6.08
CA ARG A 747 35.68 -2.70 7.48
C ARG A 747 35.97 -4.18 7.63
N TYR A 748 36.87 -4.52 8.56
CA TYR A 748 36.90 -5.86 9.16
C TYR A 748 35.78 -5.95 10.20
N VAL A 749 35.11 -7.09 10.25
CA VAL A 749 34.01 -7.34 11.20
C VAL A 749 34.36 -8.53 12.06
N LYS A 750 34.30 -8.34 13.38
CA LYS A 750 34.44 -9.40 14.37
C LYS A 750 33.10 -9.63 15.06
N ILE A 751 32.65 -10.87 15.08
CA ILE A 751 31.37 -11.28 15.66
C ILE A 751 31.67 -12.21 16.83
N PHE A 752 31.01 -11.96 17.96
CA PHE A 752 31.10 -12.78 19.16
C PHE A 752 29.80 -13.55 19.31
N PHE A 753 29.92 -14.87 19.43
CA PHE A 753 28.79 -15.76 19.65
C PHE A 753 28.70 -16.11 21.13
N ASP A 754 27.49 -16.08 21.68
CA ASP A 754 27.24 -16.51 23.05
C ASP A 754 27.19 -18.04 23.12
N SER A 755 28.27 -18.66 23.59
CA SER A 755 28.38 -20.12 23.76
C SER A 755 27.33 -20.70 24.72
N SER A 756 26.74 -19.88 25.59
CA SER A 756 25.69 -20.26 26.54
C SER A 756 24.27 -20.13 26.01
N SER A 757 24.10 -19.52 24.82
CA SER A 757 22.79 -19.32 24.21
C SER A 757 22.03 -20.64 24.04
N SER A 758 20.72 -20.64 24.34
CA SER A 758 19.85 -21.79 24.13
C SER A 758 19.82 -22.25 22.67
N SER A 759 20.11 -21.36 21.71
CA SER A 759 20.22 -21.67 20.28
C SER A 759 21.36 -22.63 19.95
N PHE A 760 22.30 -22.83 20.88
CA PHE A 760 23.39 -23.79 20.77
C PHE A 760 23.25 -25.00 21.70
N SER A 761 22.12 -25.17 22.40
CA SER A 761 21.94 -26.19 23.44
C SER A 761 22.11 -27.62 22.92
N ASP A 762 21.63 -27.91 21.71
CA ASP A 762 21.58 -29.25 21.12
C ASP A 762 22.95 -29.85 20.77
N PHE A 763 23.96 -29.02 20.50
CA PHE A 763 25.27 -29.48 20.02
C PHE A 763 26.43 -28.73 20.67
N ASN A 764 27.57 -29.42 20.83
CA ASN A 764 28.81 -28.80 21.30
C ASN A 764 29.63 -28.19 20.15
N ASN A 765 29.68 -28.87 19.00
CA ASN A 765 30.45 -28.46 17.84
C ASN A 765 29.56 -27.77 16.82
N TRP A 766 29.96 -26.58 16.38
CA TRP A 766 29.25 -25.76 15.42
C TRP A 766 30.14 -25.40 14.24
N LYS A 767 29.52 -25.32 13.06
CA LYS A 767 30.17 -24.96 11.81
C LYS A 767 29.48 -23.73 11.22
N ILE A 768 30.25 -22.70 10.92
CA ILE A 768 29.80 -21.52 10.18
C ILE A 768 30.01 -21.80 8.69
N THR A 769 28.94 -21.70 7.91
CA THR A 769 28.94 -22.01 6.46
C THR A 769 28.45 -20.79 5.69
N ASP A 770 29.14 -20.45 4.60
CA ASP A 770 28.68 -19.43 3.65
C ASP A 770 27.62 -20.03 2.72
N LEU A 771 26.41 -19.47 2.72
CA LEU A 771 25.28 -19.96 1.92
C LEU A 771 25.45 -19.74 0.41
N TYR A 772 26.41 -18.90 -0.02
CA TYR A 772 26.64 -18.66 -1.45
C TYR A 772 27.35 -19.84 -2.13
N ASN A 773 28.31 -20.46 -1.44
CA ASN A 773 29.22 -21.48 -1.99
C ASN A 773 29.32 -22.74 -1.12
N ASP A 774 28.54 -22.84 -0.05
CA ASP A 774 28.52 -23.93 0.94
C ASP A 774 29.88 -24.20 1.61
N SER A 775 30.80 -23.23 1.56
CA SER A 775 32.13 -23.35 2.15
C SER A 775 32.10 -23.17 3.67
N THR A 776 33.00 -23.87 4.36
CA THR A 776 33.19 -23.70 5.81
C THR A 776 34.00 -22.43 6.05
N VAL A 777 33.40 -21.44 6.70
CA VAL A 777 34.09 -20.21 7.11
C VAL A 777 34.84 -20.42 8.42
N GLY A 778 34.27 -21.21 9.34
CA GLY A 778 34.88 -21.52 10.62
C GLY A 778 34.18 -22.63 11.36
N VAL A 779 34.84 -23.17 12.38
CA VAL A 779 34.29 -24.17 13.30
C VAL A 779 34.62 -23.77 14.72
N PHE A 780 33.71 -24.02 15.65
CA PHE A 780 33.96 -23.80 17.08
C PHE A 780 33.30 -24.89 17.92
N ASP A 781 33.92 -25.22 19.05
CA ASP A 781 33.37 -26.12 20.07
C ASP A 781 33.07 -25.30 21.32
N LYS A 782 31.81 -25.24 21.74
CA LYS A 782 31.38 -24.42 22.88
C LYS A 782 32.06 -24.82 24.19
N ARG A 783 32.55 -26.07 24.31
CA ARG A 783 33.29 -26.55 25.49
C ARG A 783 34.67 -25.89 25.66
N ASN A 784 35.22 -25.32 24.59
CA ASN A 784 36.51 -24.63 24.64
C ASN A 784 36.38 -23.19 25.17
N TYR A 785 35.16 -22.72 25.39
CA TYR A 785 34.83 -21.32 25.72
C TYR A 785 33.85 -21.21 26.89
N SER A 786 33.57 -22.31 27.60
CA SER A 786 32.67 -22.40 28.77
C SER A 786 33.42 -22.27 30.08
#